data_AF-A0A2D5XNI2-F1
#
_entry.id   AF-A0A2D5XNI2-F1
#
_cell.length_a   1.000
_cell.length_b   1.000
_cell.length_c   1.000
_cell.angle_alpha   90.00
_cell.angle_beta   90.00
_cell.angle_gamma   90.00
#
_symmetry.space_group_name_H-M   'P 1'
#
loop_
_entity.id
_entity.type
_entity.pdbx_description
1 polymer ?
#
loop_
_entity_poly.entity_id
_entity_poly.type
_entity_poly.pdbx_seq_one_letter_code
_entity_poly.pdbx_strand_id
1 'polypeptide(L)'
;MQIQRLLVIAPFLVPAFTLAPSGLSQGAPERVSALVIEGTERSEVWATLEELCLDIGPRLTGSSGLERACTWARGKLSSYGLKNAHLWKWGEVPVRFDRGPSTVRMVAPLEMEFEFTTRAWAPGTDGPLRGPVFKRPTTAEELAAVRDRLDGAWILESSSSRRRRGRNPDEDEAKEGENEEEKLTRLEQARVRKEIKAIIEEADLAGTIRASRNDQVTTGGVRGWMELTMDTLPTDRSITIARKNYEALEEQLSAGESVELEADLVHFFTEGPFPVFNVVADIPGTEFPNEVVILSAHLDSWNGPGSQGCQDNGTGSTVMIEAARILAASGVQPRRTIRICLWSGEEQGLHGSRRYAEWLRDTGQLDGISACFVDDGGTGYQGGLSCIASMEPMLEAAIAPVNAHFGEMPISVSVQEKMPRGGSSDHASFNRLGVPGFYWTEKGLSGREARNYRFVWHTQNDTTRYAVEENLVQSAVCSAVTAYNLAMADSILPRYVEEPEEPEAEEPSVVEASSSPKADGPLGGVWDMAMYSEEDEVVFEFTLTFQHHKDGSVTADLGVRGSGGPLLNVTYDEKTKTVKGTYKSEAYGTSNYEATLADDGTLSGKRKSERGDREIRGKRVKEEAKPEEAQEDGQKAPGKIGQA
;
A
#
# COMPACT_ATOMS: atom_id res chain seq x y z
N MET A 1 -17.73 57.64 72.72
CA MET A 1 -18.78 57.83 71.70
C MET A 1 -18.09 57.82 70.34
N GLN A 2 -17.75 56.68 69.72
CA GLN A 2 -18.61 55.64 69.14
C GLN A 2 -19.75 56.20 68.27
N ILE A 3 -19.56 56.15 66.95
CA ILE A 3 -20.64 56.10 65.96
C ILE A 3 -20.37 54.86 65.10
N GLN A 4 -21.28 53.90 65.23
CA GLN A 4 -21.36 52.66 64.48
C GLN A 4 -21.71 52.93 63.00
N ARG A 5 -21.08 52.19 62.09
CA ARG A 5 -21.67 51.90 60.76
C ARG A 5 -21.86 50.39 60.67
N LEU A 6 -23.13 49.99 60.51
CA LEU A 6 -23.57 48.63 60.22
C LEU A 6 -22.95 48.17 58.89
N LEU A 7 -22.28 47.03 58.91
CA LEU A 7 -21.90 46.28 57.72
C LEU A 7 -22.97 45.22 57.47
N VAL A 8 -23.68 45.31 56.35
CA VAL A 8 -24.60 44.26 55.89
C VAL A 8 -23.74 43.17 55.23
N ILE A 9 -23.69 41.99 55.85
CA ILE A 9 -23.06 40.79 55.29
C ILE A 9 -24.08 40.11 54.37
N ALA A 10 -23.86 40.17 53.06
CA ALA A 10 -24.53 39.32 52.10
C ALA A 10 -23.86 37.92 52.12
N PRO A 11 -24.62 36.81 52.14
CA PRO A 11 -24.02 35.49 52.07
C PRO A 11 -23.49 35.27 50.65
N PHE A 12 -22.17 35.12 50.53
CA PHE A 12 -21.55 34.59 49.32
C PHE A 12 -22.06 33.16 49.11
N LEU A 13 -22.85 32.96 48.07
CA LEU A 13 -23.15 31.64 47.53
C LEU A 13 -21.83 31.03 47.07
N VAL A 14 -21.35 30.01 47.79
CA VAL A 14 -20.29 29.13 47.29
C VAL A 14 -20.91 28.34 46.13
N PRO A 15 -20.36 28.41 44.90
CA PRO A 15 -20.82 27.53 43.85
C PRO A 15 -20.50 26.11 44.28
N ALA A 16 -21.54 25.28 44.39
CA ALA A 16 -21.39 23.85 44.55
C ALA A 16 -20.53 23.35 43.38
N PHE A 17 -19.32 22.86 43.69
CA PHE A 17 -18.57 22.00 42.78
C PHE A 17 -19.46 20.78 42.54
N THR A 18 -20.17 20.78 41.42
CA THR A 18 -20.64 19.55 40.81
C THR A 18 -19.39 18.76 40.49
N LEU A 19 -19.14 17.67 41.22
CA LEU A 19 -18.17 16.66 40.83
C LEU A 19 -18.47 16.31 39.37
N ALA A 20 -17.55 16.69 38.48
CA ALA A 20 -17.52 16.13 37.14
C ALA A 20 -17.50 14.60 37.28
N PRO A 21 -18.20 13.87 36.38
CA PRO A 21 -18.07 12.42 36.37
C PRO A 21 -16.58 12.09 36.32
N SER A 22 -16.14 11.19 37.19
CA SER A 22 -14.76 10.72 37.30
C SER A 22 -14.18 10.47 35.91
N GLY A 23 -13.44 11.46 35.40
CA GLY A 23 -12.83 11.44 34.08
C GLY A 23 -11.81 10.32 34.04
N LEU A 24 -11.74 9.62 32.91
CA LEU A 24 -10.70 8.62 32.68
C LEU A 24 -9.34 9.20 33.07
N SER A 25 -8.63 8.54 33.97
CA SER A 25 -7.29 8.97 34.40
C SER A 25 -6.39 9.05 33.16
N GLN A 26 -5.79 10.20 32.91
CA GLN A 26 -4.87 10.46 31.79
C GLN A 26 -3.76 11.41 32.26
N GLY A 27 -2.94 11.92 31.32
CA GLY A 27 -1.85 12.84 31.63
C GLY A 27 -2.35 14.06 32.41
N ALA A 28 -1.59 14.45 33.43
CA ALA A 28 -1.93 15.62 34.23
C ALA A 28 -2.00 16.89 33.34
N PRO A 29 -3.01 17.76 33.48
CA PRO A 29 -3.25 18.87 32.54
C PRO A 29 -2.04 19.80 32.32
N GLU A 30 -1.24 20.05 33.36
CA GLU A 30 -0.03 20.87 33.28
C GLU A 30 1.06 20.23 32.43
N ARG A 31 1.17 18.89 32.44
CA ARG A 31 2.12 18.14 31.61
C ARG A 31 1.67 18.13 30.16
N VAL A 32 0.38 17.91 29.92
CA VAL A 32 -0.21 17.99 28.58
C VAL A 32 -0.03 19.40 27.99
N SER A 33 -0.28 20.44 28.78
CA SER A 33 -0.05 21.82 28.34
C SER A 33 1.42 22.08 27.98
N ALA A 34 2.37 21.50 28.72
CA ALA A 34 3.79 21.62 28.40
C ALA A 34 4.14 20.98 27.04
N LEU A 35 3.56 19.82 26.71
CA LEU A 35 3.73 19.17 25.41
C LEU A 35 3.20 20.06 24.27
N VAL A 36 2.01 20.64 24.45
CA VAL A 36 1.40 21.54 23.47
C VAL A 36 2.25 22.78 23.25
N ILE A 37 2.71 23.44 24.33
CA ILE A 37 3.59 24.62 24.25
C ILE A 37 4.91 24.26 23.55
N GLU A 38 5.55 23.17 23.94
CA GLU A 38 6.83 22.74 23.35
C GLU A 38 6.69 22.47 21.84
N GLY A 39 5.63 21.78 21.43
CA GLY A 39 5.42 21.46 20.02
C GLY A 39 4.95 22.63 19.16
N THR A 40 4.36 23.68 19.74
CA THR A 40 3.87 24.84 18.97
C THR A 40 4.82 26.03 18.98
N GLU A 41 5.49 26.31 20.11
CA GLU A 41 6.40 27.45 20.24
C GLU A 41 7.85 27.12 19.88
N ARG A 42 8.20 25.83 19.85
CA ARG A 42 9.57 25.34 19.61
C ARG A 42 9.61 24.18 18.63
N SER A 43 8.67 24.13 17.68
CA SER A 43 8.65 23.03 16.71
C SER A 43 9.92 22.99 15.88
N GLU A 44 10.46 21.79 15.68
CA GLU A 44 11.60 21.55 14.78
C GLU A 44 11.20 20.67 13.57
N VAL A 45 9.89 20.48 13.35
CA VAL A 45 9.39 19.53 12.34
C VAL A 45 9.82 19.90 10.92
N TRP A 46 9.74 21.18 10.55
CA TRP A 46 10.11 21.63 9.20
C TRP A 46 11.60 21.51 8.93
N ALA A 47 12.44 21.94 9.88
CA ALA A 47 13.89 21.78 9.76
C ALA A 47 14.28 20.30 9.66
N THR A 48 13.62 19.43 10.43
CA THR A 48 13.83 17.98 10.37
C THR A 48 13.39 17.41 9.01
N LEU A 49 12.30 17.92 8.43
CA LEU A 49 11.81 17.53 7.10
C LEU A 49 12.79 17.96 5.99
N GLU A 50 13.35 19.16 6.08
CA GLU A 50 14.37 19.65 5.14
C GLU A 50 15.63 18.78 5.19
N GLU A 51 16.14 18.43 6.38
CA GLU A 51 17.26 17.50 6.50
C GLU A 51 16.97 16.14 5.84
N LEU A 52 15.77 15.58 6.08
CA LEU A 52 15.41 14.28 5.51
C LEU A 52 15.21 14.35 3.98
N CYS A 53 14.53 15.37 3.47
CA CYS A 53 14.09 15.41 2.08
C CYS A 53 15.07 16.10 1.14
N LEU A 54 15.84 17.08 1.63
CA LEU A 54 16.77 17.87 0.81
C LEU A 54 18.21 17.37 0.95
N ASP A 55 18.64 16.99 2.15
CA ASP A 55 20.01 16.54 2.37
C ASP A 55 20.17 15.03 2.14
N ILE A 56 19.24 14.21 2.62
CA ILE A 56 19.27 12.75 2.41
C ILE A 56 18.59 12.37 1.09
N GLY A 57 17.41 12.92 0.84
CA GLY A 57 16.62 12.71 -0.37
C GLY A 57 15.90 11.36 -0.41
N PRO A 58 15.65 10.82 -1.62
CA PRO A 58 14.97 9.55 -1.78
C PRO A 58 15.67 8.38 -1.11
N ARG A 59 14.87 7.47 -0.56
CA ARG A 59 15.33 6.47 0.40
C ARG A 59 14.64 5.13 0.18
N LEU A 60 14.78 4.61 -1.03
CA LEU A 60 14.27 3.29 -1.42
C LEU A 60 14.79 2.18 -0.52
N THR A 61 13.94 1.21 -0.19
CA THR A 61 14.31 0.03 0.59
C THR A 61 15.52 -0.70 0.01
N GLY A 62 16.51 -0.95 0.87
CA GLY A 62 17.78 -1.58 0.48
C GLY A 62 18.82 -0.65 -0.15
N SER A 63 18.46 0.59 -0.49
CA SER A 63 19.38 1.59 -1.06
C SER A 63 20.34 2.16 -0.03
N SER A 64 21.41 2.81 -0.51
CA SER A 64 22.28 3.62 0.34
C SER A 64 21.53 4.81 0.97
N GLY A 65 20.51 5.34 0.30
CA GLY A 65 19.67 6.45 0.78
C GLY A 65 18.93 6.09 2.07
N LEU A 66 18.27 4.92 2.09
CA LEU A 66 17.60 4.45 3.30
C LEU A 66 18.60 4.12 4.42
N GLU A 67 19.75 3.54 4.11
CA GLU A 67 20.78 3.25 5.12
C GLU A 67 21.25 4.54 5.83
N ARG A 68 21.45 5.62 5.07
CA ARG A 68 21.74 6.96 5.63
C ARG A 68 20.57 7.48 6.47
N ALA A 69 19.35 7.39 5.96
CA ALA A 69 18.14 7.84 6.66
C ALA A 69 17.96 7.11 8.01
N CYS A 70 18.10 5.79 8.04
CA CYS A 70 17.98 5.00 9.27
C CYS A 70 19.06 5.41 10.29
N THR A 71 20.30 5.59 9.84
CA THR A 71 21.41 6.01 10.71
C THR A 71 21.19 7.42 11.27
N TRP A 72 20.73 8.35 10.44
CA TRP A 72 20.37 9.72 10.81
C TRP A 72 19.23 9.74 11.83
N ALA A 73 18.12 9.05 11.56
CA ALA A 73 16.96 9.03 12.43
C ALA A 73 17.28 8.42 13.81
N ARG A 74 18.03 7.30 13.84
CA ARG A 74 18.55 6.73 15.10
C ARG A 74 19.39 7.76 15.87
N GLY A 75 20.24 8.51 15.16
CA GLY A 75 21.06 9.58 15.72
C GLY A 75 20.22 10.70 16.35
N LYS A 76 19.21 11.21 15.63
CA LYS A 76 18.26 12.22 16.11
C LYS A 76 17.56 11.75 17.40
N LEU A 77 16.92 10.59 17.36
CA LEU A 77 16.21 10.02 18.51
C LEU A 77 17.16 9.84 19.72
N SER A 78 18.38 9.36 19.49
CA SER A 78 19.40 9.24 20.55
C SER A 78 19.79 10.60 21.13
N SER A 79 19.91 11.64 20.28
CA SER A 79 20.30 12.99 20.70
C SER A 79 19.26 13.68 21.58
N TYR A 80 17.98 13.32 21.41
CA TYR A 80 16.89 13.75 22.29
C TYR A 80 16.86 12.99 23.62
N GLY A 81 17.71 11.98 23.79
CA GLY A 81 17.86 11.23 25.04
C GLY A 81 16.98 9.99 25.14
N LEU A 82 16.27 9.60 24.06
CA LEU A 82 15.51 8.35 24.02
C LEU A 82 16.43 7.15 24.28
N LYS A 83 15.85 6.12 24.89
CA LYS A 83 16.55 4.88 25.23
C LYS A 83 16.34 3.85 24.14
N ASN A 84 17.19 2.83 24.14
CA ASN A 84 17.08 1.72 23.20
C ASN A 84 16.99 2.17 21.72
N ALA A 85 17.63 3.28 21.35
CA ALA A 85 17.66 3.76 19.98
C ALA A 85 18.58 2.87 19.13
N HIS A 86 17.99 2.04 18.26
CA HIS A 86 18.74 1.06 17.48
C HIS A 86 18.13 0.81 16.10
N LEU A 87 18.92 0.14 15.25
CA LEU A 87 18.49 -0.35 13.96
C LEU A 87 18.03 -1.80 14.12
N TRP A 88 16.74 -2.06 13.94
CA TRP A 88 16.14 -3.38 14.08
C TRP A 88 16.11 -4.09 12.73
N LYS A 89 16.99 -5.07 12.55
CA LYS A 89 17.13 -5.79 11.28
C LYS A 89 15.96 -6.75 11.07
N TRP A 90 15.26 -6.63 9.95
CA TRP A 90 14.15 -7.52 9.59
C TRP A 90 14.42 -8.38 8.35
N GLY A 91 15.43 -8.03 7.56
CA GLY A 91 15.74 -8.73 6.32
C GLY A 91 17.06 -8.30 5.70
N GLU A 92 17.29 -8.80 4.49
CA GLU A 92 18.44 -8.49 3.65
C GLU A 92 17.98 -8.33 2.20
N VAL A 93 18.73 -7.54 1.43
CA VAL A 93 18.55 -7.36 -0.01
C VAL A 93 19.76 -7.95 -0.73
N PRO A 94 19.57 -8.88 -1.68
CA PRO A 94 20.68 -9.53 -2.37
C PRO A 94 21.39 -8.59 -3.36
N VAL A 95 20.68 -7.63 -3.95
CA VAL A 95 21.25 -6.62 -4.84
C VAL A 95 20.73 -5.24 -4.47
N ARG A 96 21.64 -4.37 -4.02
CA ARG A 96 21.34 -2.97 -3.75
C ARG A 96 21.18 -2.22 -5.06
N PHE A 97 20.16 -1.36 -5.13
CA PHE A 97 19.91 -0.45 -6.23
C PHE A 97 19.98 1.00 -5.76
N ASP A 98 20.87 1.77 -6.37
CA ASP A 98 20.95 3.21 -6.19
C ASP A 98 20.72 3.91 -7.54
N ARG A 99 19.81 4.87 -7.55
CA ARG A 99 19.53 5.71 -8.72
C ARG A 99 20.32 7.01 -8.59
N GLY A 100 21.17 7.28 -9.57
CA GLY A 100 21.88 8.55 -9.73
C GLY A 100 21.08 9.57 -10.54
N PRO A 101 21.67 10.74 -10.80
CA PRO A 101 21.10 11.74 -11.69
C PRO A 101 20.94 11.19 -13.10
N SER A 102 19.72 11.23 -13.63
CA SER A 102 19.40 10.68 -14.94
C SER A 102 18.66 11.72 -15.78
N THR A 103 18.86 11.68 -17.10
CA THR A 103 18.20 12.58 -18.06
C THR A 103 17.62 11.80 -19.23
N VAL A 104 16.47 12.26 -19.73
CA VAL A 104 15.87 11.76 -20.97
C VAL A 104 15.41 12.97 -21.77
N ARG A 105 15.80 13.04 -23.04
CA ARG A 105 15.44 14.15 -23.93
C ARG A 105 15.30 13.73 -25.37
N MET A 106 14.40 14.40 -26.08
CA MET A 106 14.44 14.45 -27.53
C MET A 106 15.55 15.42 -27.96
N VAL A 107 16.41 15.01 -28.88
CA VAL A 107 17.52 15.83 -29.39
C VAL A 107 17.32 16.28 -30.85
N ALA A 108 16.41 15.65 -31.58
CA ALA A 108 15.98 16.04 -32.92
C ALA A 108 14.50 15.66 -33.12
N PRO A 109 13.71 16.41 -33.92
CA PRO A 109 14.09 17.59 -34.70
C PRO A 109 14.22 18.88 -33.87
N LEU A 110 13.72 18.87 -32.63
CA LEU A 110 13.87 19.94 -31.65
C LEU A 110 14.33 19.36 -30.32
N GLU A 111 15.01 20.17 -29.52
CA GLU A 111 15.47 19.76 -28.20
C GLU A 111 14.35 19.91 -27.16
N MET A 112 14.08 18.84 -26.42
CA MET A 112 13.07 18.82 -25.35
C MET A 112 13.45 17.84 -24.24
N GLU A 113 13.62 18.33 -23.02
CA GLU A 113 13.76 17.49 -21.83
C GLU A 113 12.42 16.89 -21.42
N PHE A 114 12.46 15.64 -20.94
CA PHE A 114 11.28 14.90 -20.54
C PHE A 114 11.18 14.79 -19.03
N GLU A 115 9.97 14.93 -18.50
CA GLU A 115 9.63 14.40 -17.18
C GLU A 115 9.45 12.88 -17.32
N PHE A 116 10.20 12.09 -16.56
CA PHE A 116 10.24 10.64 -16.75
C PHE A 116 10.50 9.87 -15.44
N THR A 117 10.30 8.55 -15.52
CA THR A 117 10.77 7.59 -14.53
C THR A 117 11.15 6.28 -15.20
N THR A 118 11.86 5.43 -14.47
CA THR A 118 11.99 4.00 -14.74
C THR A 118 11.60 3.24 -13.48
N ARG A 119 11.35 1.93 -13.60
CA ARG A 119 11.20 1.12 -12.39
C ARG A 119 12.49 1.17 -11.54
N ALA A 120 12.36 1.12 -10.22
CA ALA A 120 13.48 0.78 -9.36
C ALA A 120 13.99 -0.63 -9.72
N TRP A 121 15.30 -0.84 -9.63
CA TRP A 121 16.02 -2.04 -10.12
C TRP A 121 15.97 -2.26 -11.64
N ALA A 122 15.50 -1.28 -12.44
CA ALA A 122 15.63 -1.34 -13.89
C ALA A 122 17.08 -1.03 -14.33
N PRO A 123 17.53 -1.56 -15.47
CA PRO A 123 18.88 -1.31 -15.97
C PRO A 123 19.09 0.17 -16.30
N GLY A 124 20.33 0.63 -16.14
CA GLY A 124 20.79 1.95 -16.57
C GLY A 124 21.35 1.94 -17.98
N THR A 125 22.06 3.01 -18.34
CA THR A 125 22.88 3.12 -19.55
C THR A 125 24.35 3.31 -19.17
N ASP A 126 25.26 2.95 -20.08
CA ASP A 126 26.70 3.22 -19.93
C ASP A 126 27.03 4.60 -20.53
N GLY A 127 26.55 5.64 -19.85
CA GLY A 127 26.52 7.02 -20.35
C GLY A 127 25.37 7.32 -21.31
N PRO A 128 25.40 8.47 -22.00
CA PRO A 128 24.32 8.88 -22.89
C PRO A 128 24.13 7.94 -24.08
N LEU A 129 22.95 7.30 -24.16
CA LEU A 129 22.55 6.41 -25.24
C LEU A 129 21.59 7.13 -26.19
N ARG A 130 22.05 7.38 -27.42
CA ARG A 130 21.28 8.01 -28.49
C ARG A 130 20.76 6.99 -29.49
N GLY A 131 19.53 7.19 -29.94
CA GLY A 131 18.94 6.35 -30.98
C GLY A 131 17.75 7.01 -31.69
N PRO A 132 17.42 6.57 -32.90
CA PRO A 132 16.19 6.97 -33.57
C PRO A 132 14.98 6.44 -32.81
N VAL A 133 13.86 7.16 -32.86
CA VAL A 133 12.60 6.71 -32.26
C VAL A 133 11.66 6.20 -33.33
N PHE A 134 11.11 5.00 -33.16
CA PHE A 134 10.05 4.46 -34.01
C PHE A 134 8.80 4.18 -33.20
N LYS A 135 7.62 4.45 -33.78
CA LYS A 135 6.37 3.93 -33.23
C LYS A 135 6.43 2.41 -33.30
N ARG A 136 5.94 1.73 -32.27
CA ARG A 136 5.76 0.28 -32.29
C ARG A 136 4.92 -0.12 -33.51
N PRO A 137 5.45 -0.92 -34.44
CA PRO A 137 4.67 -1.42 -35.56
C PRO A 137 3.43 -2.17 -35.07
N THR A 138 2.33 -2.03 -35.81
CA THR A 138 1.07 -2.74 -35.59
C THR A 138 0.66 -3.57 -36.79
N THR A 139 1.26 -3.32 -37.96
CA THR A 139 1.05 -4.05 -39.21
C THR A 139 2.36 -4.60 -39.79
N ALA A 140 2.26 -5.57 -40.71
CA ALA A 140 3.42 -6.13 -41.40
C ALA A 140 4.14 -5.09 -42.28
N GLU A 141 3.40 -4.15 -42.85
CA GLU A 141 3.93 -3.05 -43.67
C GLU A 141 4.75 -2.08 -42.83
N GLU A 142 4.23 -1.69 -41.66
CA GLU A 142 4.94 -0.85 -40.70
C GLU A 142 6.21 -1.54 -40.19
N LEU A 143 6.13 -2.85 -39.90
CA LEU A 143 7.27 -3.64 -39.47
C LEU A 143 8.36 -3.67 -40.55
N ALA A 144 7.99 -3.98 -41.80
CA ALA A 144 8.92 -4.01 -42.92
C ALA A 144 9.63 -2.67 -43.13
N ALA A 145 8.95 -1.55 -42.87
CA ALA A 145 9.53 -0.21 -42.99
C ALA A 145 10.64 0.09 -41.97
N VAL A 146 10.61 -0.53 -40.79
CA VAL A 146 11.58 -0.25 -39.70
C VAL A 146 12.51 -1.43 -39.39
N ARG A 147 12.23 -2.63 -39.90
CA ARG A 147 12.90 -3.89 -39.56
C ARG A 147 14.42 -3.81 -39.54
N ASP A 148 15.01 -3.26 -40.59
CA ASP A 148 16.47 -3.20 -40.76
C ASP A 148 17.11 -2.00 -40.01
N ARG A 149 16.32 -1.27 -39.22
CA ARG A 149 16.73 -0.06 -38.48
C ARG A 149 16.40 -0.15 -36.98
N LEU A 150 16.01 -1.32 -36.49
CA LEU A 150 15.62 -1.50 -35.08
C LEU A 150 16.83 -1.50 -34.13
N ASP A 151 17.99 -1.97 -34.58
CA ASP A 151 19.19 -1.99 -33.74
C ASP A 151 19.58 -0.57 -33.31
N GLY A 152 19.75 -0.37 -32.00
CA GLY A 152 20.01 0.93 -31.37
C GLY A 152 18.80 1.87 -31.32
N ALA A 153 17.60 1.44 -31.73
CA ALA A 153 16.41 2.29 -31.75
C ALA A 153 15.65 2.31 -30.42
N TRP A 154 14.92 3.39 -30.19
CA TRP A 154 13.92 3.50 -29.15
C TRP A 154 12.53 3.20 -29.71
N ILE A 155 11.75 2.36 -29.04
CA ILE A 155 10.39 2.02 -29.46
C ILE A 155 9.37 2.79 -28.61
N LEU A 156 8.60 3.67 -29.25
CA LEU A 156 7.44 4.32 -28.65
C LEU A 156 6.27 3.34 -28.61
N GLU A 157 5.94 2.88 -27.41
CA GLU A 157 4.82 1.98 -27.15
C GLU A 157 3.47 2.70 -27.31
N SER A 158 2.47 2.03 -27.87
CA SER A 158 1.16 2.64 -28.07
C SER A 158 0.51 3.11 -26.78
N SER A 159 0.02 4.36 -26.77
CA SER A 159 -0.81 4.93 -25.70
C SER A 159 -2.11 4.15 -25.47
N SER A 160 -2.58 3.43 -26.47
CA SER A 160 -3.79 2.60 -26.44
C SER A 160 -3.59 1.26 -25.75
N SER A 161 -2.40 0.96 -25.21
CA SER A 161 -2.20 -0.18 -24.33
C SER A 161 -2.89 0.03 -22.97
N ARG A 162 -4.21 0.27 -22.98
CA ARG A 162 -5.06 -0.17 -21.87
C ARG A 162 -4.89 -1.68 -21.82
N ARG A 163 -3.93 -2.14 -21.00
CA ARG A 163 -4.00 -3.51 -20.48
C ARG A 163 -5.33 -3.62 -19.75
N ARG A 164 -6.37 -4.12 -20.43
CA ARG A 164 -7.57 -4.65 -19.79
C ARG A 164 -7.05 -5.69 -18.82
N ARG A 165 -7.14 -5.39 -17.52
CA ARG A 165 -6.45 -6.14 -16.46
C ARG A 165 -7.09 -7.53 -16.36
N GLY A 166 -6.51 -8.54 -17.00
CA GLY A 166 -7.11 -9.87 -17.10
C GLY A 166 -6.83 -10.53 -18.44
N ARG A 167 -6.99 -9.76 -19.52
CA ARG A 167 -6.85 -10.26 -20.89
C ARG A 167 -5.38 -10.47 -21.25
N ASN A 168 -5.04 -11.69 -21.65
CA ASN A 168 -3.78 -11.93 -22.33
C ASN A 168 -3.86 -11.22 -23.69
N PRO A 169 -3.01 -10.25 -24.03
CA PRO A 169 -3.03 -9.61 -25.36
C PRO A 169 -2.74 -10.61 -26.49
N ASP A 170 -2.22 -11.79 -26.14
CA ASP A 170 -1.95 -12.91 -27.04
C ASP A 170 -3.16 -13.88 -27.18
N GLU A 171 -4.25 -13.66 -26.42
CA GLU A 171 -5.54 -14.36 -26.56
C GLU A 171 -6.48 -13.54 -27.46
N ASP A 172 -6.26 -13.66 -28.77
CA ASP A 172 -7.25 -13.22 -29.76
C ASP A 172 -8.42 -14.22 -29.75
N GLU A 173 -9.32 -14.09 -28.77
CA GLU A 173 -10.52 -14.93 -28.65
C GLU A 173 -11.46 -14.74 -29.84
N ALA A 174 -12.11 -15.83 -30.27
CA ALA A 174 -13.13 -15.79 -31.30
C ALA A 174 -14.32 -14.92 -30.84
N LYS A 175 -14.82 -14.05 -31.73
CA LYS A 175 -16.03 -13.26 -31.44
C LYS A 175 -17.27 -14.07 -31.80
N GLU A 176 -18.27 -14.06 -30.93
CA GLU A 176 -19.55 -14.73 -31.20
C GLU A 176 -20.26 -14.03 -32.37
N GLY A 177 -20.60 -14.78 -33.42
CA GLY A 177 -21.15 -14.23 -34.67
C GLY A 177 -20.10 -13.81 -35.72
N GLU A 178 -18.81 -14.06 -35.50
CA GLU A 178 -17.73 -13.78 -36.45
C GLU A 178 -17.88 -14.63 -37.72
N ASN A 179 -17.86 -13.98 -38.89
CA ASN A 179 -17.86 -14.69 -40.18
C ASN A 179 -16.44 -15.17 -40.55
N GLU A 180 -16.31 -16.06 -41.56
CA GLU A 180 -14.98 -16.62 -41.92
C GLU A 180 -13.96 -15.57 -42.40
N GLU A 181 -14.41 -14.45 -42.98
CA GLU A 181 -13.52 -13.37 -43.41
C GLU A 181 -12.98 -12.56 -42.22
N GLU A 182 -13.84 -12.25 -41.25
CA GLU A 182 -13.47 -11.60 -39.99
C GLU A 182 -12.51 -12.48 -39.18
N LYS A 183 -12.78 -13.78 -39.12
CA LYS A 183 -11.92 -14.77 -38.45
C LYS A 183 -10.54 -14.88 -39.10
N LEU A 184 -10.47 -14.95 -40.43
CA LEU A 184 -9.18 -14.93 -41.15
C LEU A 184 -8.41 -13.64 -40.85
N THR A 185 -9.10 -12.50 -40.87
CA THR A 185 -8.51 -11.19 -40.60
C THR A 185 -7.96 -11.11 -39.18
N ARG A 186 -8.70 -11.60 -38.17
CA ARG A 186 -8.25 -11.65 -36.78
C ARG A 186 -7.04 -12.56 -36.60
N LEU A 187 -7.07 -13.76 -37.18
CA LEU A 187 -5.94 -14.70 -37.10
C LEU A 187 -4.69 -14.14 -37.77
N GLU A 188 -4.84 -13.42 -38.87
CA GLU A 188 -3.73 -12.74 -39.54
C GLU A 188 -3.18 -11.59 -38.68
N GLN A 189 -4.04 -10.76 -38.09
CA GLN A 189 -3.61 -9.72 -37.15
C GLN A 189 -2.90 -10.32 -35.92
N ALA A 190 -3.38 -11.44 -35.39
CA ALA A 190 -2.75 -12.18 -34.30
C ALA A 190 -1.34 -12.66 -34.68
N ARG A 191 -1.22 -13.25 -35.88
CA ARG A 191 0.05 -13.73 -36.44
C ARG A 191 1.05 -12.56 -36.58
N VAL A 192 0.61 -11.46 -37.17
CA VAL A 192 1.43 -10.25 -37.36
C VAL A 192 1.87 -9.65 -36.02
N ARG A 193 0.97 -9.57 -35.02
CA ARG A 193 1.35 -9.09 -33.67
C ARG A 193 2.42 -9.97 -33.01
N LYS A 194 2.30 -11.30 -33.12
CA LYS A 194 3.30 -12.24 -32.61
C LYS A 194 4.64 -12.10 -33.33
N GLU A 195 4.61 -11.94 -34.65
CA GLU A 195 5.80 -11.71 -35.48
C GLU A 195 6.49 -10.39 -35.11
N ILE A 196 5.74 -9.29 -34.96
CA ILE A 196 6.25 -7.99 -34.49
C ILE A 196 6.89 -8.13 -33.12
N LYS A 197 6.20 -8.79 -32.17
CA LYS A 197 6.71 -8.99 -30.81
C LYS A 197 8.05 -9.75 -30.83
N ALA A 198 8.13 -10.86 -31.56
CA ALA A 198 9.36 -11.66 -31.66
C ALA A 198 10.52 -10.85 -32.27
N ILE A 199 10.28 -10.11 -33.36
CA ILE A 199 11.32 -9.30 -34.00
C ILE A 199 11.79 -8.16 -33.09
N ILE A 200 10.89 -7.51 -32.36
CA ILE A 200 11.25 -6.46 -31.39
C ILE A 200 12.02 -7.04 -30.20
N GLU A 201 11.66 -8.23 -29.72
CA GLU A 201 12.34 -8.92 -28.61
C GLU A 201 13.73 -9.45 -29.02
N GLU A 202 13.96 -9.78 -30.29
CA GLU A 202 15.25 -10.21 -30.83
C GLU A 202 16.19 -9.05 -31.20
N ALA A 203 15.67 -7.85 -31.44
CA ALA A 203 16.45 -6.68 -31.84
C ALA A 203 17.27 -6.09 -30.67
N ASP A 204 18.47 -5.58 -30.95
CA ASP A 204 19.32 -4.91 -29.95
C ASP A 204 18.87 -3.45 -29.76
N LEU A 205 17.72 -3.27 -29.12
CA LEU A 205 17.11 -1.95 -28.94
C LEU A 205 17.86 -1.09 -27.91
N ALA A 206 17.83 0.23 -28.11
CA ALA A 206 18.21 1.16 -27.06
C ALA A 206 17.23 1.09 -25.87
N GLY A 207 15.93 0.94 -26.15
CA GLY A 207 14.91 0.70 -25.13
C GLY A 207 13.48 1.00 -25.59
N THR A 208 12.54 1.06 -24.64
CA THR A 208 11.12 1.36 -24.89
C THR A 208 10.67 2.61 -24.13
N ILE A 209 9.76 3.36 -24.74
CA ILE A 209 9.17 4.59 -24.19
C ILE A 209 7.66 4.38 -24.06
N ARG A 210 7.11 4.69 -22.89
CA ARG A 210 5.69 4.56 -22.57
C ARG A 210 5.14 5.87 -22.03
N ALA A 211 3.87 6.14 -22.29
CA ALA A 211 3.17 7.26 -21.66
C ALA A 211 2.76 6.91 -20.23
N SER A 212 2.94 7.84 -19.29
CA SER A 212 2.19 7.85 -18.04
C SER A 212 0.71 8.13 -18.29
N ARG A 213 -0.13 7.87 -17.28
CA ARG A 213 -1.59 8.04 -17.42
C ARG A 213 -1.97 9.50 -17.73
N ASN A 214 -1.34 10.43 -17.05
CA ASN A 214 -1.45 11.89 -17.15
C ASN A 214 -0.04 12.49 -17.05
N ASP A 215 0.12 13.78 -16.79
CA ASP A 215 1.47 14.38 -16.67
C ASP A 215 2.23 13.99 -15.39
N GLN A 216 1.63 13.17 -14.52
CA GLN A 216 2.32 12.66 -13.35
C GLN A 216 2.97 11.32 -13.68
N VAL A 217 4.26 11.22 -13.38
CA VAL A 217 5.04 10.02 -13.66
C VAL A 217 5.22 9.24 -12.36
N THR A 218 4.43 8.18 -12.22
CA THR A 218 4.44 7.32 -11.03
C THR A 218 5.57 6.30 -11.09
N THR A 219 6.40 6.27 -10.04
CA THR A 219 7.50 5.33 -9.89
C THR A 219 7.03 4.09 -9.12
N GLY A 220 7.62 2.94 -9.46
CA GLY A 220 7.43 1.68 -8.76
C GLY A 220 8.62 0.77 -8.97
N GLY A 221 8.56 -0.46 -8.45
CA GLY A 221 9.66 -1.42 -8.50
C GLY A 221 9.47 -2.52 -9.54
N VAL A 222 10.55 -3.22 -9.85
CA VAL A 222 10.44 -4.55 -10.47
C VAL A 222 9.86 -5.56 -9.48
N ARG A 223 9.23 -6.61 -10.00
CA ARG A 223 8.73 -7.71 -9.18
C ARG A 223 9.88 -8.61 -8.77
N GLY A 224 9.75 -9.27 -7.62
CA GLY A 224 10.75 -10.21 -7.14
C GLY A 224 12.09 -9.55 -6.79
N TRP A 225 12.05 -8.27 -6.38
CA TRP A 225 13.27 -7.48 -6.11
C TRP A 225 14.11 -8.07 -4.96
N MET A 226 13.49 -8.85 -4.07
CA MET A 226 14.19 -9.55 -2.97
C MET A 226 14.86 -10.85 -3.43
N GLU A 227 14.57 -11.32 -4.64
CA GLU A 227 15.09 -12.55 -5.23
C GLU A 227 16.09 -12.30 -6.38
N LEU A 228 16.35 -11.04 -6.71
CA LEU A 228 17.30 -10.65 -7.74
C LEU A 228 18.73 -11.08 -7.39
N THR A 229 19.49 -11.45 -8.40
CA THR A 229 20.94 -11.60 -8.38
C THR A 229 21.51 -10.75 -9.50
N MET A 230 22.84 -10.54 -9.53
CA MET A 230 23.48 -9.83 -10.63
C MET A 230 23.17 -10.47 -12.00
N ASP A 231 22.98 -11.80 -12.04
CA ASP A 231 22.67 -12.56 -13.25
C ASP A 231 21.19 -12.50 -13.67
N THR A 232 20.28 -12.19 -12.74
CA THR A 232 18.83 -12.14 -12.99
C THR A 232 18.28 -10.72 -13.06
N LEU A 233 19.16 -9.71 -13.09
CA LEU A 233 18.77 -8.32 -13.27
C LEU A 233 17.98 -8.14 -14.58
N PRO A 234 16.91 -7.31 -14.56
CA PRO A 234 16.20 -6.97 -15.79
C PRO A 234 17.15 -6.31 -16.79
N THR A 235 17.04 -6.71 -18.05
CA THR A 235 17.82 -6.14 -19.15
C THR A 235 17.01 -5.13 -19.97
N ASP A 236 15.69 -5.07 -19.78
CA ASP A 236 14.79 -4.19 -20.50
C ASP A 236 14.86 -2.74 -19.98
N ARG A 237 15.35 -1.84 -20.82
CA ARG A 237 15.29 -0.39 -20.57
C ARG A 237 13.91 0.13 -20.95
N SER A 238 13.03 0.27 -19.96
CA SER A 238 11.70 0.85 -20.16
C SER A 238 11.56 2.18 -19.41
N ILE A 239 11.33 3.24 -20.18
CA ILE A 239 11.17 4.61 -19.69
C ILE A 239 9.68 4.97 -19.78
N THR A 240 9.12 5.46 -18.68
CA THR A 240 7.78 6.08 -18.69
C THR A 240 7.95 7.59 -18.64
N ILE A 241 7.37 8.31 -19.60
CA ILE A 241 7.43 9.76 -19.70
C ILE A 241 6.06 10.39 -19.46
N ALA A 242 6.04 11.65 -19.02
CA ALA A 242 4.81 12.41 -18.83
C ALA A 242 3.95 12.41 -20.10
N ARG A 243 2.62 12.40 -19.96
CA ARG A 243 1.68 12.35 -21.09
C ARG A 243 1.97 13.44 -22.12
N LYS A 244 2.18 14.69 -21.69
CA LYS A 244 2.56 15.81 -22.57
C LYS A 244 3.83 15.54 -23.39
N ASN A 245 4.85 14.91 -22.81
CA ASN A 245 6.10 14.59 -23.50
C ASN A 245 5.88 13.47 -24.52
N TYR A 246 5.07 12.47 -24.17
CA TYR A 246 4.67 11.42 -25.09
C TYR A 246 3.90 11.98 -26.29
N GLU A 247 2.91 12.84 -26.06
CA GLU A 247 2.09 13.44 -27.11
C GLU A 247 2.93 14.29 -28.07
N ALA A 248 3.88 15.07 -27.55
CA ALA A 248 4.83 15.81 -28.36
C ALA A 248 5.68 14.89 -29.25
N LEU A 249 6.18 13.78 -28.71
CA LEU A 249 6.96 12.81 -29.49
C LEU A 249 6.10 12.13 -30.56
N GLU A 250 4.87 11.74 -30.21
CA GLU A 250 3.93 11.12 -31.12
C GLU A 250 3.52 12.05 -32.27
N GLU A 251 3.37 13.36 -32.01
CA GLU A 251 3.10 14.38 -33.02
C GLU A 251 4.24 14.48 -34.04
N GLN A 252 5.50 14.57 -33.58
CA GLN A 252 6.67 14.62 -34.47
C GLN A 252 6.74 13.38 -35.37
N LEU A 253 6.59 12.19 -34.79
CA LEU A 253 6.58 10.93 -35.55
C LEU A 253 5.40 10.86 -36.55
N SER A 254 4.23 11.39 -36.19
CA SER A 254 3.06 11.41 -37.08
C SER A 254 3.21 12.38 -38.24
N ALA A 255 3.98 13.46 -38.05
CA ALA A 255 4.33 14.41 -39.10
C ALA A 255 5.38 13.85 -40.09
N GLY A 256 5.93 12.66 -39.82
CA GLY A 256 6.98 12.04 -40.64
C GLY A 256 8.38 12.57 -40.34
N GLU A 257 8.55 13.28 -39.22
CA GLU A 257 9.86 13.80 -38.79
C GLU A 257 10.78 12.68 -38.31
N SER A 258 12.09 12.89 -38.51
CA SER A 258 13.11 12.02 -37.94
C SER A 258 13.36 12.43 -36.48
N VAL A 259 12.89 11.60 -35.56
CA VAL A 259 13.05 11.83 -34.11
C VAL A 259 14.23 11.05 -33.58
N GLU A 260 15.08 11.72 -32.79
CA GLU A 260 16.16 11.09 -32.02
C GLU A 260 15.99 11.38 -30.54
N LEU A 261 16.21 10.35 -29.72
CA LEU A 261 16.16 10.43 -28.27
C LEU A 261 17.51 10.06 -27.65
N GLU A 262 17.89 10.79 -26.63
CA GLU A 262 19.01 10.49 -25.75
C GLU A 262 18.48 10.15 -24.35
N ALA A 263 18.95 9.04 -23.79
CA ALA A 263 18.77 8.71 -22.38
C ALA A 263 20.11 8.46 -21.71
N ASP A 264 20.34 9.13 -20.59
CA ASP A 264 21.46 8.88 -19.68
C ASP A 264 20.87 8.44 -18.34
N LEU A 265 20.86 7.13 -18.09
CA LEU A 265 20.21 6.49 -16.94
C LEU A 265 21.27 5.96 -15.99
N VAL A 266 21.68 6.79 -15.03
CA VAL A 266 22.74 6.45 -14.09
C VAL A 266 22.18 5.56 -12.98
N HIS A 267 22.24 4.24 -13.15
CA HIS A 267 21.79 3.26 -12.16
C HIS A 267 22.96 2.40 -11.68
N PHE A 268 23.06 2.21 -10.37
CA PHE A 268 24.10 1.40 -9.75
C PHE A 268 23.50 0.16 -9.11
N PHE A 269 24.09 -1.00 -9.42
CA PHE A 269 23.81 -2.27 -8.78
C PHE A 269 25.03 -2.68 -7.98
N THR A 270 24.84 -2.99 -6.69
CA THR A 270 25.90 -3.53 -5.85
C THR A 270 25.45 -4.89 -5.33
N GLU A 271 26.28 -5.91 -5.53
CA GLU A 271 26.04 -7.25 -5.02
C GLU A 271 26.13 -7.27 -3.49
N GLY A 272 25.12 -7.88 -2.86
CA GLY A 272 24.95 -7.96 -1.41
C GLY A 272 25.37 -9.32 -0.82
N PRO A 273 24.75 -9.75 0.29
CA PRO A 273 23.53 -9.19 0.90
C PRO A 273 23.77 -7.91 1.71
N PHE A 274 22.79 -6.99 1.68
CA PHE A 274 22.75 -5.79 2.52
C PHE A 274 21.63 -5.87 3.55
N PRO A 275 21.87 -5.60 4.84
CA PRO A 275 20.82 -5.63 5.84
C PRO A 275 19.83 -4.47 5.68
N VAL A 276 18.56 -4.72 6.00
CA VAL A 276 17.50 -3.70 6.03
C VAL A 276 16.93 -3.58 7.44
N PHE A 277 16.65 -2.35 7.85
CA PHE A 277 16.36 -2.02 9.24
C PHE A 277 15.13 -1.13 9.38
N ASN A 278 14.33 -1.40 10.41
CA ASN A 278 13.48 -0.39 11.03
C ASN A 278 14.33 0.42 12.03
N VAL A 279 13.93 1.65 12.34
CA VAL A 279 14.51 2.43 13.44
C VAL A 279 13.56 2.35 14.64
N VAL A 280 14.08 1.96 15.80
CA VAL A 280 13.27 1.82 17.02
C VAL A 280 13.94 2.60 18.15
N ALA A 281 13.15 3.36 18.92
CA ALA A 281 13.60 4.05 20.13
C ALA A 281 12.47 4.18 21.15
N ASP A 282 12.81 4.23 22.44
CA ASP A 282 11.86 4.17 23.55
C ASP A 282 11.99 5.39 24.48
N ILE A 283 10.85 5.91 24.92
CA ILE A 283 10.70 6.68 26.16
C ILE A 283 10.17 5.70 27.21
N PRO A 284 11.00 5.22 28.15
CA PRO A 284 10.64 4.12 29.02
C PRO A 284 9.53 4.51 30.01
N GLY A 285 8.58 3.59 30.20
CA GLY A 285 7.55 3.71 31.23
C GLY A 285 8.11 3.53 32.65
N THR A 286 7.44 4.14 33.62
CA THR A 286 7.83 4.10 35.03
C THR A 286 7.13 3.00 35.85
N GLU A 287 5.90 2.63 35.49
CA GLU A 287 5.06 1.68 36.24
C GLU A 287 4.82 0.39 35.44
N PHE A 288 4.55 0.51 34.14
CA PHE A 288 4.27 -0.58 33.22
C PHE A 288 5.23 -0.53 32.01
N PRO A 289 6.54 -0.73 32.20
CA PRO A 289 7.53 -0.56 31.13
C PRO A 289 7.36 -1.55 29.96
N ASN A 290 6.66 -2.66 30.17
CA ASN A 290 6.37 -3.67 29.15
C ASN A 290 5.05 -3.42 28.41
N GLU A 291 4.24 -2.45 28.84
CA GLU A 291 3.07 -1.99 28.11
C GLU A 291 3.49 -0.81 27.22
N VAL A 292 3.14 -0.86 25.94
CA VAL A 292 3.73 0.02 24.92
C VAL A 292 2.67 0.70 24.07
N VAL A 293 2.79 2.03 23.91
CA VAL A 293 2.10 2.78 22.85
C VAL A 293 3.12 3.05 21.74
N ILE A 294 2.86 2.56 20.53
CA ILE A 294 3.75 2.76 19.38
C ILE A 294 3.27 3.98 18.58
N LEU A 295 4.18 4.93 18.38
CA LEU A 295 4.08 6.00 17.38
C LEU A 295 4.96 5.63 16.19
N SER A 296 4.42 5.68 14.98
CA SER A 296 5.15 5.22 13.81
C SER A 296 4.75 5.86 12.48
N ALA A 297 5.64 5.70 11.51
CA ALA A 297 5.52 6.07 10.10
C ALA A 297 6.56 5.23 9.33
N HIS A 298 6.47 5.14 8.01
CA HIS A 298 7.56 4.52 7.25
C HIS A 298 8.60 5.57 6.83
N LEU A 299 9.85 5.13 6.83
CA LEU A 299 11.02 5.92 6.50
C LEU A 299 11.49 5.65 5.08
N ASP A 300 11.14 4.54 4.44
CA ASP A 300 11.46 4.37 3.02
C ASP A 300 10.60 5.25 2.13
N SER A 301 11.02 5.41 0.87
CA SER A 301 10.25 6.10 -0.17
C SER A 301 10.58 5.50 -1.53
N TRP A 302 9.74 5.68 -2.54
CA TRP A 302 10.21 5.55 -3.92
C TRP A 302 11.32 6.56 -4.25
N ASN A 303 12.13 6.22 -5.27
CA ASN A 303 13.27 7.01 -5.72
C ASN A 303 13.16 7.45 -7.19
N GLY A 304 11.96 7.85 -7.62
CA GLY A 304 11.75 8.39 -8.97
C GLY A 304 12.55 9.68 -9.20
N PRO A 305 13.01 9.96 -10.44
CA PRO A 305 13.60 11.25 -10.75
C PRO A 305 12.69 12.43 -10.35
N GLY A 306 13.26 13.42 -9.66
CA GLY A 306 12.54 14.60 -9.17
C GLY A 306 11.82 14.42 -7.82
N SER A 307 11.58 13.18 -7.37
CA SER A 307 11.03 12.92 -6.04
C SER A 307 12.09 13.17 -4.95
N GLN A 308 11.62 13.56 -3.76
CA GLN A 308 12.38 13.70 -2.52
C GLN A 308 11.90 12.73 -1.43
N GLY A 309 10.86 11.92 -1.70
CA GLY A 309 10.21 11.09 -0.68
C GLY A 309 9.59 11.93 0.43
N CYS A 310 9.00 13.08 0.09
CA CYS A 310 8.67 14.10 1.08
C CYS A 310 7.35 13.81 1.79
N GLN A 311 6.26 13.64 1.05
CA GLN A 311 4.95 13.33 1.62
C GLN A 311 4.72 11.83 1.75
N ASP A 312 5.51 11.02 1.04
CA ASP A 312 5.45 9.57 1.10
C ASP A 312 6.86 8.99 1.38
N ASN A 313 7.28 8.90 2.65
CA ASN A 313 6.59 9.40 3.84
C ASN A 313 7.53 10.17 4.78
N GLY A 314 8.09 11.25 4.24
CA GLY A 314 8.96 12.16 5.00
C GLY A 314 8.20 12.96 6.04
N THR A 315 6.98 13.41 5.71
CA THR A 315 6.09 14.15 6.61
C THR A 315 5.74 13.31 7.82
N GLY A 316 5.20 12.10 7.67
CA GLY A 316 4.88 11.23 8.81
C GLY A 316 6.12 10.84 9.61
N SER A 317 7.23 10.48 8.94
CA SER A 317 8.50 10.18 9.63
C SER A 317 9.01 11.33 10.50
N THR A 318 8.98 12.55 9.99
CA THR A 318 9.45 13.73 10.71
C THR A 318 8.48 14.19 11.80
N VAL A 319 7.17 13.99 11.60
CA VAL A 319 6.14 14.16 12.64
C VAL A 319 6.41 13.22 13.82
N MET A 320 6.76 11.95 13.57
CA MET A 320 7.11 11.01 14.65
C MET A 320 8.41 11.38 15.37
N ILE A 321 9.43 11.84 14.63
CA ILE A 321 10.69 12.32 15.22
C ILE A 321 10.45 13.57 16.07
N GLU A 322 9.60 14.49 15.62
CA GLU A 322 9.23 15.69 16.36
C GLU A 322 8.40 15.35 17.60
N ALA A 323 7.43 14.44 17.50
CA ALA A 323 6.66 13.97 18.66
C ALA A 323 7.60 13.38 19.74
N ALA A 324 8.63 12.65 19.32
CA ALA A 324 9.67 12.14 20.23
C ALA A 324 10.45 13.27 20.91
N ARG A 325 10.82 14.32 20.17
CA ARG A 325 11.51 15.50 20.69
C ARG A 325 10.64 16.23 21.71
N ILE A 326 9.36 16.49 21.39
CA ILE A 326 8.39 17.16 22.26
C ILE A 326 8.27 16.43 23.60
N LEU A 327 8.07 15.11 23.56
CA LEU A 327 7.97 14.26 24.75
C LEU A 327 9.25 14.31 25.60
N ALA A 328 10.42 14.22 24.97
CA ALA A 328 11.70 14.25 25.66
C ALA A 328 12.02 15.63 26.27
N ALA A 329 11.86 16.71 25.51
CA ALA A 329 12.14 18.08 25.93
C ALA A 329 11.22 18.55 27.06
N SER A 330 9.98 18.07 27.07
CA SER A 330 9.01 18.38 28.13
C SER A 330 9.29 17.64 29.45
N GLY A 331 10.22 16.68 29.46
CA GLY A 331 10.63 15.93 30.64
C GLY A 331 9.50 15.09 31.25
N VAL A 332 8.49 14.71 30.46
CA VAL A 332 7.39 13.89 30.95
C VAL A 332 7.87 12.47 31.26
N GLN A 333 7.18 11.81 32.19
CA GLN A 333 7.51 10.45 32.62
C GLN A 333 6.25 9.58 32.48
N PRO A 334 6.09 8.85 31.37
CA PRO A 334 4.88 8.06 31.16
C PRO A 334 4.87 6.84 32.09
N ARG A 335 3.67 6.32 32.41
CA ARG A 335 3.52 5.05 33.17
C ARG A 335 3.90 3.86 32.29
N ARG A 336 3.44 3.88 31.03
CA ARG A 336 3.77 2.92 29.96
C ARG A 336 4.90 3.42 29.08
N THR A 337 5.57 2.52 28.38
CA THR A 337 6.58 2.91 27.39
C THR A 337 5.92 3.54 26.16
N ILE A 338 6.47 4.64 25.67
CA ILE A 338 6.14 5.17 24.34
C ILE A 338 7.28 4.77 23.42
N ARG A 339 6.97 4.06 22.34
CA ARG A 339 7.96 3.55 21.38
C ARG A 339 7.79 4.26 20.05
N ILE A 340 8.88 4.81 19.54
CA ILE A 340 8.96 5.35 18.18
C ILE A 340 9.47 4.24 17.27
N CYS A 341 8.72 3.93 16.22
CA CYS A 341 9.12 3.00 15.18
C CYS A 341 9.06 3.69 13.82
N LEU A 342 10.20 3.78 13.12
CA LEU A 342 10.21 4.19 11.71
C LEU A 342 10.43 2.94 10.86
N TRP A 343 9.41 2.57 10.10
CA TRP A 343 9.38 1.34 9.32
C TRP A 343 10.18 1.47 8.02
N SER A 344 10.57 0.35 7.43
CA SER A 344 11.08 0.34 6.06
C SER A 344 10.47 -0.81 5.27
N GLY A 345 10.44 -0.71 3.96
CA GLY A 345 9.80 -1.71 3.10
C GLY A 345 8.28 -1.62 3.13
N GLU A 346 7.72 -0.47 3.56
CA GLU A 346 6.29 -0.19 3.45
C GLU A 346 5.89 -0.20 1.97
N GLU A 347 6.65 0.56 1.17
CA GLU A 347 6.42 0.86 -0.24
C GLU A 347 6.40 -0.40 -1.12
N GLN A 348 7.04 -1.48 -0.65
CA GLN A 348 7.12 -2.77 -1.34
C GLN A 348 6.17 -3.83 -0.77
N GLY A 349 5.40 -3.51 0.28
CA GLY A 349 4.38 -4.38 0.86
C GLY A 349 4.49 -4.61 2.37
N LEU A 350 4.72 -3.55 3.16
CA LEU A 350 4.70 -3.58 4.63
C LEU A 350 5.73 -4.52 5.27
N HIS A 351 6.88 -4.73 4.62
CA HIS A 351 7.85 -5.74 5.05
C HIS A 351 8.36 -5.48 6.47
N GLY A 352 8.77 -4.25 6.79
CA GLY A 352 9.34 -3.90 8.08
C GLY A 352 8.37 -4.07 9.25
N SER A 353 7.17 -3.47 9.16
CA SER A 353 6.17 -3.54 10.23
C SER A 353 5.62 -4.95 10.41
N ARG A 354 5.40 -5.69 9.30
CA ARG A 354 4.91 -7.07 9.36
C ARG A 354 5.87 -7.97 10.11
N ARG A 355 7.16 -7.92 9.76
CA ARG A 355 8.20 -8.71 10.44
C ARG A 355 8.32 -8.34 11.92
N TYR A 356 8.17 -7.05 12.24
CA TYR A 356 8.21 -6.59 13.62
C TYR A 356 7.01 -7.09 14.44
N ALA A 357 5.79 -7.00 13.90
CA ALA A 357 4.58 -7.49 14.54
C ALA A 357 4.60 -9.02 14.74
N GLU A 358 5.07 -9.76 13.73
CA GLU A 358 5.30 -11.22 13.82
C GLU A 358 6.34 -11.55 14.90
N TRP A 359 7.45 -10.81 14.99
CA TRP A 359 8.45 -10.98 16.04
C TRP A 359 7.88 -10.71 17.44
N LEU A 360 7.06 -9.66 17.61
CA LEU A 360 6.39 -9.39 18.89
C LEU A 360 5.48 -10.54 19.31
N ARG A 361 4.75 -11.15 18.37
CA ARG A 361 3.94 -12.36 18.62
C ARG A 361 4.82 -13.53 19.04
N ASP A 362 5.84 -13.82 18.25
CA ASP A 362 6.68 -15.01 18.44
C ASP A 362 7.52 -14.94 19.72
N THR A 363 7.78 -13.73 20.22
CA THR A 363 8.47 -13.50 21.50
C THR A 363 7.52 -13.27 22.69
N GLY A 364 6.21 -13.36 22.49
CA GLY A 364 5.21 -13.18 23.56
C GLY A 364 5.07 -11.73 24.07
N GLN A 365 5.54 -10.74 23.31
CA GLN A 365 5.47 -9.31 23.66
C GLN A 365 4.24 -8.62 23.08
N LEU A 366 3.52 -9.27 22.15
CA LEU A 366 2.40 -8.66 21.43
C LEU A 366 1.28 -8.18 22.37
N ASP A 367 1.00 -8.91 23.44
CA ASP A 367 -0.06 -8.58 24.40
C ASP A 367 0.19 -7.26 25.14
N GLY A 368 1.45 -6.90 25.33
CA GLY A 368 1.87 -5.63 25.93
C GLY A 368 1.69 -4.41 25.01
N ILE A 369 1.44 -4.59 23.71
CA ILE A 369 1.23 -3.45 22.81
C ILE A 369 -0.21 -2.94 22.97
N SER A 370 -0.37 -1.73 23.50
CA SER A 370 -1.67 -1.06 23.64
C SER A 370 -2.22 -0.62 22.29
N ALA A 371 -1.39 0.00 21.47
CA ALA A 371 -1.77 0.46 20.14
C ALA A 371 -0.54 0.79 19.27
N CYS A 372 -0.75 0.80 17.96
CA CYS A 372 0.19 1.32 16.98
C CYS A 372 -0.47 2.43 16.15
N PHE A 373 0.01 3.66 16.27
CA PHE A 373 -0.42 4.79 15.47
C PHE A 373 0.53 4.98 14.28
N VAL A 374 -0.03 5.13 13.08
CA VAL A 374 0.71 5.31 11.83
C VAL A 374 0.30 6.62 11.17
N ASP A 375 1.29 7.49 10.95
CA ASP A 375 1.17 8.72 10.16
C ASP A 375 1.76 8.48 8.78
N ASP A 376 0.89 8.48 7.76
CA ASP A 376 1.18 8.04 6.39
C ASP A 376 0.17 8.56 5.37
N GLY A 377 -0.49 9.69 5.66
CA GLY A 377 -1.53 10.26 4.80
C GLY A 377 -1.05 11.39 3.89
N GLY A 378 0.23 11.79 4.02
CA GLY A 378 0.81 12.94 3.35
C GLY A 378 1.05 14.11 4.29
N THR A 379 0.70 15.32 3.84
CA THR A 379 0.94 16.57 4.59
C THR A 379 -0.31 17.15 5.25
N GLY A 380 -1.45 16.46 5.19
CA GLY A 380 -2.63 16.87 5.94
C GLY A 380 -2.37 16.79 7.44
N TYR A 381 -3.16 17.52 8.22
CA TYR A 381 -3.06 17.40 9.67
C TYR A 381 -3.77 16.12 10.12
N GLN A 382 -3.32 15.53 11.23
CA GLN A 382 -3.97 14.37 11.85
C GLN A 382 -5.39 14.73 12.25
N GLY A 383 -6.38 14.25 11.50
CA GLY A 383 -7.76 14.73 11.54
C GLY A 383 -8.77 13.70 12.02
N GLY A 384 -8.40 12.45 12.23
CA GLY A 384 -9.31 11.48 12.81
C GLY A 384 -8.75 10.07 13.02
N LEU A 385 -9.50 9.32 13.82
CA LEU A 385 -9.24 7.93 14.19
C LEU A 385 -10.51 7.11 14.02
N SER A 386 -10.39 5.91 13.46
CA SER A 386 -11.48 4.93 13.47
C SER A 386 -11.22 3.86 14.51
N CYS A 387 -12.19 3.59 15.37
CA CYS A 387 -12.05 2.66 16.49
C CYS A 387 -13.33 1.85 16.72
N ILE A 388 -13.29 0.84 17.60
CA ILE A 388 -14.51 0.21 18.12
C ILE A 388 -15.07 0.99 19.30
N ALA A 389 -16.35 0.76 19.62
CA ALA A 389 -17.08 1.52 20.65
C ALA A 389 -16.40 1.51 22.03
N SER A 390 -15.74 0.40 22.41
CA SER A 390 -15.05 0.29 23.70
C SER A 390 -13.81 1.17 23.82
N MET A 391 -13.19 1.57 22.70
CA MET A 391 -12.01 2.44 22.68
C MET A 391 -12.36 3.93 22.69
N GLU A 392 -13.54 4.30 22.17
CA GLU A 392 -13.95 5.68 21.91
C GLU A 392 -13.76 6.60 23.13
N PRO A 393 -14.22 6.26 24.35
CA PRO A 393 -14.07 7.16 25.50
C PRO A 393 -12.61 7.49 25.83
N MET A 394 -11.70 6.52 25.72
CA MET A 394 -10.28 6.72 25.98
C MET A 394 -9.60 7.55 24.89
N LEU A 395 -9.97 7.31 23.62
CA LEU A 395 -9.43 8.05 22.48
C LEU A 395 -9.93 9.50 22.47
N GLU A 396 -11.23 9.74 22.66
CA GLU A 396 -11.81 11.09 22.78
C GLU A 396 -11.15 11.89 23.91
N ALA A 397 -10.96 11.28 25.08
CA ALA A 397 -10.24 11.90 26.18
C ALA A 397 -8.78 12.22 25.80
N ALA A 398 -8.10 11.31 25.10
CA ALA A 398 -6.70 11.47 24.73
C ALA A 398 -6.47 12.63 23.74
N ILE A 399 -7.39 12.84 22.80
CA ILE A 399 -7.29 13.90 21.77
C ILE A 399 -7.91 15.24 22.21
N ALA A 400 -8.76 15.26 23.24
CA ALA A 400 -9.47 16.46 23.68
C ALA A 400 -8.57 17.70 23.91
N PRO A 401 -7.37 17.58 24.51
CA PRO A 401 -6.46 18.72 24.67
C PRO A 401 -5.96 19.29 23.34
N VAL A 402 -5.77 18.43 22.34
CA VAL A 402 -5.35 18.83 20.99
C VAL A 402 -6.49 19.59 20.31
N ASN A 403 -7.72 19.08 20.39
CA ASN A 403 -8.91 19.76 19.87
C ASN A 403 -9.18 21.10 20.55
N ALA A 404 -8.88 21.21 21.85
CA ALA A 404 -9.01 22.47 22.59
C ALA A 404 -8.01 23.55 22.11
N HIS A 405 -6.82 23.13 21.68
CA HIS A 405 -5.79 24.04 21.18
C HIS A 405 -5.97 24.35 19.68
N PHE A 406 -6.17 23.31 18.86
CA PHE A 406 -6.29 23.38 17.42
C PHE A 406 -7.76 23.35 16.96
N GLY A 407 -8.56 24.30 17.40
CA GLY A 407 -10.00 24.34 17.11
C GLY A 407 -10.36 24.39 15.61
N GLU A 408 -9.45 24.87 14.76
CA GLU A 408 -9.60 24.90 13.29
C GLU A 408 -9.08 23.63 12.59
N MET A 409 -8.32 22.79 13.30
CA MET A 409 -7.77 21.50 12.82
C MET A 409 -8.21 20.34 13.74
N PRO A 410 -9.52 20.11 13.90
CA PRO A 410 -10.02 19.15 14.87
C PRO A 410 -9.81 17.71 14.41
N ILE A 411 -9.56 16.85 15.39
CA ILE A 411 -9.50 15.39 15.29
C ILE A 411 -10.87 14.84 15.67
N SER A 412 -11.39 13.91 14.87
CA SER A 412 -12.66 13.20 15.12
C SER A 412 -12.43 11.72 15.38
N VAL A 413 -13.07 11.15 16.40
CA VAL A 413 -13.18 9.69 16.55
C VAL A 413 -14.42 9.19 15.83
N SER A 414 -14.29 8.15 15.03
CA SER A 414 -15.41 7.48 14.36
C SER A 414 -15.52 6.03 14.85
N VAL A 415 -16.67 5.69 15.45
CA VAL A 415 -16.92 4.32 15.87
C VAL A 415 -17.30 3.44 14.68
N GLN A 416 -16.64 2.30 14.59
CA GLN A 416 -16.88 1.21 13.65
C GLN A 416 -17.27 -0.06 14.41
N GLU A 417 -17.94 -0.99 13.72
CA GLU A 417 -18.31 -2.29 14.30
C GLU A 417 -17.07 -3.12 14.69
N LYS A 418 -16.03 -3.07 13.86
CA LYS A 418 -14.77 -3.80 14.06
C LYS A 418 -13.58 -3.01 13.51
N MET A 419 -12.39 -3.30 14.03
CA MET A 419 -11.14 -2.80 13.45
C MET A 419 -10.86 -3.47 12.09
N PRO A 420 -10.35 -2.74 11.09
CA PRO A 420 -9.96 -3.34 9.80
C PRO A 420 -8.77 -4.28 9.98
N ARG A 421 -8.82 -5.51 9.45
CA ARG A 421 -7.69 -6.48 9.53
C ARG A 421 -6.63 -6.29 8.45
N GLY A 422 -6.90 -5.42 7.47
CA GLY A 422 -6.02 -5.08 6.37
C GLY A 422 -5.86 -3.57 6.23
N GLY A 423 -5.10 -3.15 5.24
CA GLY A 423 -4.80 -1.77 4.96
C GLY A 423 -3.58 -1.68 4.05
N SER A 424 -3.37 -0.51 3.46
CA SER A 424 -2.24 -0.21 2.59
C SER A 424 -1.14 0.55 3.33
N SER A 425 -0.97 0.30 4.63
CA SER A 425 0.03 0.95 5.48
C SER A 425 0.27 0.13 6.76
N ASP A 426 1.30 0.47 7.52
CA ASP A 426 1.91 -0.37 8.56
C ASP A 426 1.00 -0.76 9.73
N HIS A 427 -0.08 -0.01 9.97
CA HIS A 427 -1.07 -0.30 11.01
C HIS A 427 -1.77 -1.66 10.76
N ALA A 428 -1.87 -2.06 9.48
CA ALA A 428 -2.48 -3.32 9.07
C ALA A 428 -1.70 -4.55 9.61
N SER A 429 -0.38 -4.44 9.77
CA SER A 429 0.48 -5.48 10.34
C SER A 429 0.09 -5.82 11.78
N PHE A 430 -0.34 -4.81 12.54
CA PHE A 430 -0.77 -4.95 13.94
C PHE A 430 -2.23 -5.40 14.05
N ASN A 431 -3.12 -4.81 13.26
CA ASN A 431 -4.54 -5.18 13.24
C ASN A 431 -4.75 -6.66 12.87
N ARG A 432 -3.94 -7.20 11.94
CA ARG A 432 -3.97 -8.63 11.58
C ARG A 432 -3.75 -9.56 12.77
N LEU A 433 -3.02 -9.09 13.79
CA LEU A 433 -2.71 -9.84 15.01
C LEU A 433 -3.54 -9.40 16.22
N GLY A 434 -4.61 -8.63 16.00
CA GLY A 434 -5.52 -8.18 17.06
C GLY A 434 -4.95 -7.10 17.98
N VAL A 435 -3.85 -6.45 17.60
CA VAL A 435 -3.38 -5.20 18.25
C VAL A 435 -4.09 -4.01 17.59
N PRO A 436 -4.66 -3.06 18.34
CA PRO A 436 -5.26 -1.85 17.78
C PRO A 436 -4.23 -1.03 16.98
N GLY A 437 -4.31 -1.12 15.65
CA GLY A 437 -3.54 -0.33 14.69
C GLY A 437 -4.40 0.78 14.10
N PHE A 438 -3.93 2.01 14.21
CA PHE A 438 -4.60 3.21 13.73
C PHE A 438 -3.81 3.86 12.61
N TYR A 439 -4.49 4.08 11.48
CA TYR A 439 -4.04 5.00 10.45
C TYR A 439 -4.67 6.37 10.73
N TRP A 440 -3.86 7.42 10.83
CA TRP A 440 -4.38 8.76 10.97
C TRP A 440 -5.11 9.18 9.70
N THR A 441 -6.41 9.48 9.82
CA THR A 441 -7.11 10.13 8.71
C THR A 441 -6.60 11.56 8.62
N GLU A 442 -5.94 11.88 7.51
CA GLU A 442 -5.47 13.24 7.27
C GLU A 442 -6.54 14.13 6.66
N LYS A 443 -6.56 15.39 7.09
CA LYS A 443 -7.46 16.42 6.58
C LYS A 443 -6.65 17.63 6.10
N GLY A 444 -7.12 18.24 5.02
CA GLY A 444 -6.64 19.55 4.58
C GLY A 444 -7.39 20.66 5.30
N LEU A 445 -6.74 21.81 5.48
CA LEU A 445 -7.43 23.03 5.87
C LEU A 445 -8.24 23.57 4.69
N SER A 446 -9.53 23.85 4.90
CA SER A 446 -10.38 24.49 3.88
C SER A 446 -9.75 25.79 3.37
N GLY A 447 -9.56 25.92 2.06
CA GLY A 447 -8.91 27.09 1.43
C GLY A 447 -7.38 27.14 1.53
N ARG A 448 -6.75 26.18 2.23
CA ARG A 448 -5.30 25.93 2.26
C ARG A 448 -5.02 24.45 1.96
N GLU A 449 -5.79 23.90 1.03
CA GLU A 449 -5.72 22.50 0.69
C GLU A 449 -4.32 22.19 0.14
N ALA A 450 -3.61 21.33 0.86
CA ALA A 450 -2.49 20.60 0.29
C ALA A 450 -2.91 20.04 -1.08
N ARG A 451 -1.97 20.00 -2.04
CA ARG A 451 -2.26 19.32 -3.30
C ARG A 451 -2.72 17.91 -2.96
N ASN A 452 -3.81 17.48 -3.61
CA ASN A 452 -4.38 16.15 -3.44
C ASN A 452 -3.26 15.10 -3.32
N TYR A 453 -3.30 14.21 -2.33
CA TYR A 453 -2.25 13.21 -2.11
C TYR A 453 -1.90 12.44 -3.40
N ARG A 454 -2.89 12.11 -4.24
CA ARG A 454 -2.67 11.46 -5.55
C ARG A 454 -1.86 12.31 -6.54
N PHE A 455 -1.75 13.61 -6.32
CA PHE A 455 -0.91 14.51 -7.11
C PHE A 455 0.59 14.28 -6.84
N VAL A 456 0.94 13.98 -5.58
CA VAL A 456 2.33 13.84 -5.12
C VAL A 456 2.75 12.38 -5.03
N TRP A 457 1.88 11.51 -4.51
CA TRP A 457 2.08 10.10 -4.22
C TRP A 457 2.86 9.35 -5.33
N HIS A 458 4.05 8.86 -5.00
CA HIS A 458 4.99 8.12 -5.87
C HIS A 458 5.43 8.87 -7.15
N THR A 459 5.22 10.18 -7.25
CA THR A 459 5.45 10.93 -8.49
C THR A 459 6.64 11.88 -8.41
N GLN A 460 7.02 12.47 -9.54
CA GLN A 460 8.03 13.52 -9.61
C GLN A 460 7.66 14.77 -8.78
N ASN A 461 6.41 14.89 -8.33
CA ASN A 461 5.94 16.02 -7.53
C ASN A 461 6.11 15.80 -6.03
N ASP A 462 6.51 14.61 -5.59
CA ASP A 462 6.71 14.33 -4.17
C ASP A 462 7.92 15.08 -3.60
N THR A 463 7.70 16.33 -3.23
CA THR A 463 8.72 17.32 -2.87
C THR A 463 8.21 18.20 -1.74
N THR A 464 9.15 18.82 -1.01
CA THR A 464 8.85 19.75 0.09
C THR A 464 7.98 20.93 -0.34
N ARG A 465 7.96 21.28 -1.63
CA ARG A 465 7.15 22.35 -2.22
C ARG A 465 5.66 22.26 -1.86
N TYR A 466 5.14 21.05 -1.70
CA TYR A 466 3.72 20.83 -1.44
C TYR A 466 3.40 20.48 0.01
N ALA A 467 4.42 20.39 0.88
CA ALA A 467 4.22 20.19 2.30
C ALA A 467 3.72 21.48 2.98
N VAL A 468 2.97 21.32 4.07
CA VAL A 468 2.32 22.39 4.82
C VAL A 468 2.76 22.30 6.28
N GLU A 469 3.65 23.19 6.68
CA GLU A 469 4.29 23.17 8.01
C GLU A 469 3.26 23.18 9.15
N GLU A 470 2.22 24.03 9.07
CA GLU A 470 1.25 24.17 10.16
C GLU A 470 0.49 22.87 10.44
N ASN A 471 0.26 22.06 9.41
CA ASN A 471 -0.36 20.74 9.56
C ASN A 471 0.59 19.77 10.27
N LEU A 472 1.88 19.78 9.92
CA LEU A 472 2.89 18.91 10.53
C LEU A 472 3.10 19.27 12.02
N VAL A 473 3.05 20.56 12.36
CA VAL A 473 3.07 21.02 13.75
C VAL A 473 1.88 20.46 14.53
N GLN A 474 0.66 20.53 13.98
CA GLN A 474 -0.51 19.92 14.59
C GLN A 474 -0.32 18.41 14.78
N SER A 475 0.13 17.70 13.74
CA SER A 475 0.27 16.25 13.76
C SER A 475 1.30 15.79 14.79
N ALA A 476 2.40 16.54 14.96
CA ALA A 476 3.44 16.22 15.93
C ALA A 476 2.95 16.41 17.38
N VAL A 477 2.24 17.52 17.65
CA VAL A 477 1.59 17.75 18.94
C VAL A 477 0.52 16.70 19.20
N CYS A 478 -0.30 16.38 18.20
CA CYS A 478 -1.35 15.37 18.28
C CYS A 478 -0.79 14.01 18.68
N SER A 479 0.27 13.56 17.98
CA SER A 479 0.94 12.29 18.26
C SER A 479 1.54 12.25 19.67
N ALA A 480 2.26 13.30 20.08
CA ALA A 480 2.87 13.40 21.40
C ALA A 480 1.82 13.36 22.52
N VAL A 481 0.79 14.20 22.43
CA VAL A 481 -0.27 14.32 23.44
C VAL A 481 -1.10 13.04 23.53
N THR A 482 -1.52 12.49 22.38
CA THR A 482 -2.33 11.26 22.34
C THR A 482 -1.56 10.09 22.94
N ALA A 483 -0.30 9.90 22.55
CA ALA A 483 0.53 8.82 23.10
C ALA A 483 0.78 8.99 24.59
N TYR A 484 1.08 10.21 25.06
CA TYR A 484 1.28 10.47 26.48
C TYR A 484 0.01 10.19 27.29
N ASN A 485 -1.15 10.66 26.84
CA ASN A 485 -2.41 10.44 27.54
C ASN A 485 -2.77 8.96 27.64
N LEU A 486 -2.61 8.19 26.56
CA LEU A 486 -2.82 6.74 26.58
C LEU A 486 -1.78 6.03 27.44
N ALA A 487 -0.52 6.47 27.42
CA ALA A 487 0.54 5.91 28.25
C ALA A 487 0.33 6.19 29.74
N MET A 488 -0.49 7.19 30.10
CA MET A 488 -0.87 7.52 31.47
C MET A 488 -2.19 6.89 31.92
N ALA A 489 -2.97 6.31 31.00
CA ALA A 489 -4.28 5.76 31.27
C ALA A 489 -4.27 4.62 32.31
N ASP A 490 -5.41 4.26 32.88
CA ASP A 490 -5.44 3.19 33.88
C ASP A 490 -5.28 1.79 33.27
N SER A 491 -5.64 1.62 32.00
CA SER A 491 -5.48 0.38 31.24
C SER A 491 -4.89 0.66 29.86
N ILE A 492 -4.40 -0.40 29.20
CA ILE A 492 -4.22 -0.38 27.75
C ILE A 492 -5.59 -0.20 27.05
N LEU A 493 -5.56 0.18 25.77
CA LEU A 493 -6.78 0.20 24.96
C LEU A 493 -7.39 -1.21 24.89
N PRO A 494 -8.73 -1.32 24.98
CA PRO A 494 -9.40 -2.61 24.88
C PRO A 494 -9.14 -3.19 23.48
N ARG A 495 -8.80 -4.48 23.43
CA ARG A 495 -8.65 -5.17 22.15
C ARG A 495 -10.02 -5.52 21.58
N TYR A 496 -10.11 -5.55 20.26
CA TYR A 496 -11.20 -6.26 19.61
C TYR A 496 -10.99 -7.76 19.86
N VAL A 497 -11.82 -8.33 20.72
CA VAL A 497 -11.93 -9.78 20.89
C VAL A 497 -13.15 -10.18 20.06
N GLU A 498 -12.94 -11.00 19.03
CA GLU A 498 -14.06 -11.66 18.35
C GLU A 498 -14.80 -12.46 19.42
N GLU A 499 -16.12 -12.27 19.56
CA GLU A 499 -16.90 -13.18 20.38
C GLU A 499 -16.60 -14.59 19.85
N PRO A 500 -16.22 -15.55 20.73
CA PRO A 500 -16.14 -16.93 20.29
C PRO A 500 -17.50 -17.25 19.69
N GLU A 501 -17.51 -17.78 18.47
CA GLU A 501 -18.75 -18.32 17.89
C GLU A 501 -19.37 -19.19 18.99
N GLU A 502 -20.65 -18.94 19.33
CA GLU A 502 -21.40 -19.85 20.19
C GLU A 502 -21.11 -21.26 19.67
N PRO A 503 -20.79 -22.24 20.54
CA PRO A 503 -20.40 -23.56 20.06
C PRO A 503 -21.53 -24.07 19.17
N GLU A 504 -21.27 -24.06 17.85
CA GLU A 504 -22.08 -24.80 16.91
C GLU A 504 -22.10 -26.23 17.42
N ALA A 505 -23.32 -26.78 17.56
CA ALA A 505 -23.50 -28.15 17.95
C ALA A 505 -22.56 -29.03 17.13
N GLU A 506 -21.73 -29.83 17.80
CA GLU A 506 -20.61 -30.58 17.24
C GLU A 506 -20.86 -31.06 15.80
N GLU A 507 -20.24 -30.39 14.83
CA GLU A 507 -20.00 -30.93 13.50
C GLU A 507 -18.55 -31.45 13.41
N PRO A 508 -18.34 -32.57 12.71
CA PRO A 508 -17.15 -33.39 12.89
C PRO A 508 -15.90 -32.78 12.25
N SER A 509 -14.78 -32.95 12.96
CA SER A 509 -13.42 -32.53 12.58
C SER A 509 -13.06 -32.81 11.12
N VAL A 510 -12.51 -31.80 10.42
CA VAL A 510 -11.83 -31.98 9.14
C VAL A 510 -10.32 -31.79 9.27
N VAL A 511 -9.67 -32.80 8.72
CA VAL A 511 -8.25 -33.17 8.63
C VAL A 511 -7.43 -32.14 7.84
N GLU A 512 -6.12 -32.09 8.15
CA GLU A 512 -5.08 -31.32 7.47
C GLU A 512 -5.17 -31.31 5.94
N ALA A 513 -4.83 -30.15 5.36
CA ALA A 513 -4.78 -29.91 3.93
C ALA A 513 -3.76 -30.83 3.24
N SER A 514 -4.27 -31.77 2.45
CA SER A 514 -3.51 -32.51 1.44
C SER A 514 -4.23 -32.39 0.10
N SER A 515 -3.52 -31.89 -0.91
CA SER A 515 -3.83 -31.93 -2.37
C SER A 515 -5.20 -31.43 -2.84
N SER A 516 -5.21 -30.68 -3.94
CA SER A 516 -6.40 -30.21 -4.67
C SER A 516 -7.51 -31.28 -4.76
N PRO A 517 -8.69 -31.10 -4.13
CA PRO A 517 -9.78 -32.07 -4.23
C PRO A 517 -10.69 -31.77 -5.42
N LYS A 518 -11.26 -32.85 -5.97
CA LYS A 518 -12.22 -32.86 -7.08
C LYS A 518 -13.56 -32.19 -6.73
N ALA A 519 -14.17 -31.58 -7.74
CA ALA A 519 -15.50 -30.97 -7.71
C ALA A 519 -16.64 -32.01 -7.64
N ASP A 520 -17.14 -32.32 -6.44
CA ASP A 520 -18.32 -33.19 -6.26
C ASP A 520 -19.60 -32.37 -6.04
N GLY A 521 -20.28 -31.97 -7.11
CA GLY A 521 -21.60 -31.32 -7.05
C GLY A 521 -21.95 -30.53 -8.32
N PRO A 522 -23.24 -30.21 -8.56
CA PRO A 522 -23.66 -29.54 -9.78
C PRO A 522 -23.10 -28.12 -9.91
N LEU A 523 -22.62 -27.48 -8.84
CA LEU A 523 -21.93 -26.18 -8.88
C LEU A 523 -20.41 -26.29 -8.80
N GLY A 524 -19.86 -27.42 -8.33
CA GLY A 524 -18.45 -27.58 -8.00
C GLY A 524 -17.54 -27.24 -9.18
N GLY A 525 -16.50 -26.46 -8.90
CA GLY A 525 -15.50 -26.04 -9.87
C GLY A 525 -15.40 -24.53 -10.03
N VAL A 526 -14.61 -24.12 -11.03
CA VAL A 526 -14.32 -22.71 -11.30
C VAL A 526 -15.20 -22.20 -12.44
N TRP A 527 -15.71 -20.99 -12.25
CA TRP A 527 -16.58 -20.30 -13.19
C TRP A 527 -15.94 -18.98 -13.59
N ASP A 528 -15.80 -18.75 -14.89
CA ASP A 528 -15.42 -17.45 -15.44
C ASP A 528 -16.69 -16.61 -15.62
N MET A 529 -16.79 -15.53 -14.86
CA MET A 529 -17.96 -14.66 -14.76
C MET A 529 -17.65 -13.26 -15.33
N ALA A 530 -18.66 -12.64 -15.92
CA ALA A 530 -18.63 -11.27 -16.41
C ALA A 530 -19.88 -10.50 -15.95
N MET A 531 -19.71 -9.20 -15.67
CA MET A 531 -20.79 -8.24 -15.41
C MET A 531 -21.03 -7.38 -16.65
N TYR A 532 -22.29 -7.11 -17.00
CA TYR A 532 -22.69 -6.41 -18.23
C TYR A 532 -23.33 -5.05 -17.95
N SER A 533 -23.14 -4.10 -18.87
CA SER A 533 -23.79 -2.79 -18.86
C SER A 533 -25.24 -2.88 -19.38
N GLU A 534 -26.00 -1.77 -19.34
CA GLU A 534 -27.34 -1.72 -19.96
C GLU A 534 -27.28 -1.85 -21.50
N GLU A 535 -26.11 -1.59 -22.10
CA GLU A 535 -25.84 -1.73 -23.54
C GLU A 535 -25.22 -3.12 -23.87
N ASP A 536 -25.29 -4.08 -22.93
CA ASP A 536 -24.77 -5.46 -23.04
C ASP A 536 -23.24 -5.55 -23.25
N GLU A 537 -22.48 -4.53 -22.81
CA GLU A 537 -21.02 -4.54 -22.83
C GLU A 537 -20.41 -5.08 -21.52
N VAL A 538 -19.34 -5.88 -21.59
CA VAL A 538 -18.63 -6.40 -20.40
C VAL A 538 -17.90 -5.28 -19.65
N VAL A 539 -18.35 -5.02 -18.43
CA VAL A 539 -17.83 -3.99 -17.51
C VAL A 539 -16.76 -4.54 -16.57
N PHE A 540 -16.90 -5.80 -16.14
CA PHE A 540 -16.00 -6.39 -15.14
C PHE A 540 -16.01 -7.92 -15.19
N GLU A 541 -14.84 -8.55 -15.12
CA GLU A 541 -14.67 -10.00 -15.12
C GLU A 541 -14.12 -10.47 -13.77
N PHE A 542 -14.57 -11.64 -13.33
CA PHE A 542 -14.21 -12.25 -12.05
C PHE A 542 -14.39 -13.76 -12.14
N THR A 543 -13.79 -14.51 -11.23
CA THR A 543 -14.05 -15.94 -11.11
C THR A 543 -14.90 -16.23 -9.87
N LEU A 544 -15.73 -17.26 -9.95
CA LEU A 544 -16.36 -17.87 -8.78
C LEU A 544 -15.88 -19.32 -8.69
N THR A 545 -15.22 -19.66 -7.59
CA THR A 545 -14.84 -21.03 -7.30
C THR A 545 -15.81 -21.59 -6.27
N PHE A 546 -16.67 -22.52 -6.69
CA PHE A 546 -17.61 -23.18 -5.79
C PHE A 546 -17.02 -24.49 -5.31
N GLN A 547 -17.13 -24.72 -4.02
CA GLN A 547 -16.88 -26.03 -3.40
C GLN A 547 -18.19 -26.51 -2.82
N HIS A 548 -18.56 -27.74 -3.20
CA HIS A 548 -19.75 -28.40 -2.74
C HIS A 548 -19.30 -29.47 -1.74
N HIS A 549 -19.72 -29.32 -0.50
CA HIS A 549 -19.27 -30.16 0.60
C HIS A 549 -20.20 -31.36 0.77
N LYS A 550 -19.71 -32.41 1.44
CA LYS A 550 -20.46 -33.67 1.60
C LYS A 550 -21.72 -33.53 2.47
N ASP A 551 -21.76 -32.51 3.32
CA ASP A 551 -22.91 -32.12 4.14
C ASP A 551 -24.00 -31.37 3.35
N GLY A 552 -23.76 -31.08 2.06
CA GLY A 552 -24.69 -30.34 1.19
C GLY A 552 -24.53 -28.82 1.25
N SER A 553 -23.60 -28.30 2.05
CA SER A 553 -23.24 -26.88 2.06
C SER A 553 -22.40 -26.51 0.83
N VAL A 554 -22.46 -25.24 0.45
CA VAL A 554 -21.72 -24.69 -0.69
C VAL A 554 -20.94 -23.48 -0.21
N THR A 555 -19.63 -23.48 -0.43
CA THR A 555 -18.80 -22.29 -0.29
C THR A 555 -18.45 -21.75 -1.66
N ALA A 556 -18.23 -20.44 -1.75
CA ALA A 556 -17.83 -19.79 -2.98
C ALA A 556 -16.75 -18.76 -2.71
N ASP A 557 -15.68 -18.77 -3.49
CA ASP A 557 -14.66 -17.72 -3.47
C ASP A 557 -14.76 -16.85 -4.71
N LEU A 558 -14.77 -15.53 -4.49
CA LEU A 558 -14.71 -14.54 -5.55
C LEU A 558 -13.24 -14.27 -5.88
N GLY A 559 -12.79 -14.72 -7.05
CA GLY A 559 -11.47 -14.43 -7.57
C GLY A 559 -11.46 -13.15 -8.40
N VAL A 560 -10.71 -12.15 -7.94
CA VAL A 560 -10.34 -10.96 -8.73
C VAL A 560 -8.81 -10.86 -8.68
N ARG A 561 -8.13 -10.63 -9.82
CA ARG A 561 -6.66 -10.61 -9.89
C ARG A 561 -6.05 -9.67 -8.83
N GLY A 562 -5.52 -10.26 -7.77
CA GLY A 562 -4.84 -9.59 -6.65
C GLY A 562 -5.73 -9.07 -5.52
N SER A 563 -7.03 -9.36 -5.49
CA SER A 563 -7.94 -8.86 -4.43
C SER A 563 -9.28 -9.64 -4.37
N GLY A 564 -9.21 -10.97 -4.30
CA GLY A 564 -10.36 -11.86 -4.14
C GLY A 564 -10.55 -12.33 -2.69
N GLY A 565 -11.70 -12.94 -2.39
CA GLY A 565 -12.03 -13.48 -1.07
C GLY A 565 -13.37 -14.22 -1.04
N PRO A 566 -13.73 -14.84 0.10
CA PRO A 566 -14.93 -15.66 0.21
C PRO A 566 -16.22 -14.84 0.05
N LEU A 567 -17.20 -15.41 -0.63
CA LEU A 567 -18.58 -14.94 -0.53
C LEU A 567 -19.15 -15.42 0.81
N LEU A 568 -19.89 -14.53 1.44
CA LEU A 568 -20.64 -14.79 2.66
C LEU A 568 -22.05 -15.28 2.32
N ASN A 569 -22.67 -16.04 3.22
CA ASN A 569 -24.05 -16.50 3.10
C ASN A 569 -24.33 -17.22 1.77
N VAL A 570 -23.40 -18.07 1.33
CA VAL A 570 -23.55 -18.80 0.08
C VAL A 570 -24.61 -19.89 0.27
N THR A 571 -25.67 -19.83 -0.54
CA THR A 571 -26.74 -20.82 -0.51
C THR A 571 -27.03 -21.29 -1.92
N TYR A 572 -27.20 -22.61 -2.10
CA TYR A 572 -27.64 -23.20 -3.36
C TYR A 572 -28.97 -23.93 -3.15
N ASP A 573 -29.97 -23.58 -3.95
CA ASP A 573 -31.27 -24.28 -3.97
C ASP A 573 -31.30 -25.24 -5.17
N GLU A 574 -31.26 -26.54 -4.89
CA GLU A 574 -31.23 -27.59 -5.93
C GLU A 574 -32.48 -27.63 -6.81
N LYS A 575 -33.65 -27.24 -6.28
CA LYS A 575 -34.93 -27.31 -7.03
C LYS A 575 -35.01 -26.21 -8.07
N THR A 576 -34.52 -25.03 -7.73
CA THR A 576 -34.52 -23.84 -8.59
C THR A 576 -33.19 -23.63 -9.31
N LYS A 577 -32.17 -24.43 -8.97
CA LYS A 577 -30.78 -24.31 -9.44
C LYS A 577 -30.20 -22.90 -9.21
N THR A 578 -30.65 -22.21 -8.16
CA THR A 578 -30.24 -20.83 -7.88
C THR A 578 -29.20 -20.79 -6.79
N VAL A 579 -28.11 -20.05 -7.03
CA VAL A 579 -27.08 -19.74 -6.04
C VAL A 579 -27.17 -18.27 -5.63
N LYS A 580 -27.00 -18.02 -4.34
CA LYS A 580 -26.91 -16.67 -3.76
C LYS A 580 -25.64 -16.56 -2.95
N GLY A 581 -25.11 -15.35 -2.86
CA GLY A 581 -23.98 -15.05 -1.98
C GLY A 581 -23.72 -13.55 -1.89
N THR A 582 -23.07 -13.13 -0.82
CA THR A 582 -22.80 -11.73 -0.52
C THR A 582 -21.30 -11.50 -0.50
N TYR A 583 -20.83 -10.57 -1.31
CA TYR A 583 -19.44 -10.09 -1.26
C TYR A 583 -19.39 -8.73 -0.59
N LYS A 584 -18.45 -8.56 0.35
CA LYS A 584 -18.18 -7.28 1.01
C LYS A 584 -16.78 -6.82 0.65
N SER A 585 -16.67 -5.61 0.13
CA SER A 585 -15.39 -4.98 -0.22
C SER A 585 -15.34 -3.56 0.32
N GLU A 586 -14.20 -3.15 0.87
CA GLU A 586 -13.96 -1.77 1.29
C GLU A 586 -14.03 -0.78 0.11
N ALA A 587 -13.61 -1.18 -1.09
CA ALA A 587 -13.60 -0.32 -2.28
C ALA A 587 -14.97 -0.22 -2.99
N TYR A 588 -15.82 -1.25 -2.87
CA TYR A 588 -17.04 -1.41 -3.68
C TYR A 588 -18.33 -1.61 -2.88
N GLY A 589 -18.26 -1.59 -1.54
CA GLY A 589 -19.41 -1.79 -0.65
C GLY A 589 -19.92 -3.23 -0.66
N THR A 590 -21.18 -3.41 -0.25
CA THR A 590 -21.84 -4.74 -0.23
C THR A 590 -22.46 -5.04 -1.59
N SER A 591 -22.20 -6.23 -2.11
CA SER A 591 -22.75 -6.74 -3.36
C SER A 591 -23.44 -8.08 -3.12
N ASN A 592 -24.72 -8.18 -3.48
CA ASN A 592 -25.47 -9.43 -3.41
C ASN A 592 -25.56 -10.05 -4.79
N TYR A 593 -25.15 -11.30 -4.90
CA TYR A 593 -25.16 -12.08 -6.14
C TYR A 593 -26.30 -13.09 -6.06
N GLU A 594 -27.06 -13.20 -7.13
CA GLU A 594 -28.08 -14.23 -7.33
C GLU A 594 -27.99 -14.70 -8.76
N ALA A 595 -27.73 -15.99 -8.99
CA ALA A 595 -27.57 -16.55 -10.32
C ALA A 595 -28.12 -17.97 -10.42
N THR A 596 -28.61 -18.34 -11.59
CA THR A 596 -29.20 -19.65 -11.88
C THR A 596 -28.27 -20.46 -12.76
N LEU A 597 -28.07 -21.73 -12.40
CA LEU A 597 -27.30 -22.71 -13.13
C LEU A 597 -28.17 -23.39 -14.19
N ALA A 598 -27.80 -23.24 -15.46
CA ALA A 598 -28.43 -23.92 -16.57
C ALA A 598 -27.84 -25.31 -16.83
N ASP A 599 -28.56 -26.14 -17.58
CA ASP A 599 -28.17 -27.53 -17.90
C ASP A 599 -26.89 -27.63 -18.75
N ASP A 600 -26.56 -26.56 -19.48
CA ASP A 600 -25.34 -26.47 -20.29
C ASP A 600 -24.10 -26.02 -19.48
N GLY A 601 -24.26 -25.84 -18.17
CA GLY A 601 -23.18 -25.41 -17.28
C GLY A 601 -22.86 -23.92 -17.42
N THR A 602 -23.84 -23.09 -17.78
CA THR A 602 -23.78 -21.62 -17.68
C THR A 602 -24.46 -21.12 -16.39
N LEU A 603 -23.94 -20.01 -15.84
CA LEU A 603 -24.46 -19.34 -14.64
C LEU A 603 -24.85 -17.93 -15.04
N SER A 604 -26.14 -17.58 -14.92
CA SER A 604 -26.64 -16.25 -15.30
C SER A 604 -27.52 -15.65 -14.21
N GLY A 605 -27.43 -14.35 -13.98
CA GLY A 605 -28.16 -13.72 -12.89
C GLY A 605 -27.89 -12.23 -12.74
N LYS A 606 -28.00 -11.74 -11.51
CA LYS A 606 -27.80 -10.31 -11.19
C LYS A 606 -26.89 -10.13 -9.98
N ARG A 607 -26.08 -9.08 -10.04
CA ARG A 607 -25.38 -8.49 -8.91
C ARG A 607 -26.09 -7.20 -8.52
N LYS A 608 -26.57 -7.12 -7.28
CA LYS A 608 -27.22 -5.93 -6.71
C LYS A 608 -26.27 -5.18 -5.80
N SER A 609 -26.25 -3.85 -5.90
CA SER A 609 -25.42 -3.01 -5.03
C SER A 609 -25.90 -1.56 -4.96
N GLU A 610 -25.34 -0.81 -4.02
CA GLU A 610 -25.55 0.64 -3.87
C GLU A 610 -25.08 1.46 -5.09
N ARG A 611 -24.18 0.91 -5.93
CA ARG A 611 -23.70 1.56 -7.17
C ARG A 611 -24.48 1.14 -8.43
N GLY A 612 -25.62 0.48 -8.24
CA GLY A 612 -26.49 -0.01 -9.32
C GLY A 612 -26.42 -1.53 -9.51
N ASP A 613 -27.49 -2.05 -10.09
CA ASP A 613 -27.67 -3.46 -10.43
C ASP A 613 -27.02 -3.76 -11.78
N ARG A 614 -26.39 -4.93 -11.90
CA ARG A 614 -25.75 -5.38 -13.13
C ARG A 614 -26.13 -6.83 -13.41
N GLU A 615 -26.28 -7.15 -14.69
CA GLU A 615 -26.42 -8.55 -15.11
C GLU A 615 -25.07 -9.25 -15.03
N ILE A 616 -25.08 -10.52 -14.63
CA ILE A 616 -23.90 -11.38 -14.58
C ILE A 616 -24.13 -12.64 -15.40
N ARG A 617 -23.13 -13.06 -16.18
CA ARG A 617 -23.15 -14.31 -16.94
C ARG A 617 -21.78 -14.96 -16.87
N GLY A 618 -21.72 -16.29 -16.84
CA GLY A 618 -20.45 -17.01 -16.80
C GLY A 618 -20.57 -18.46 -17.20
N LYS A 619 -19.43 -19.06 -17.52
CA LYS A 619 -19.32 -20.46 -17.95
C LYS A 619 -18.33 -21.21 -17.08
N ARG A 620 -18.56 -22.50 -16.88
CA ARG A 620 -17.62 -23.37 -16.16
C ARG A 620 -16.33 -23.57 -16.95
N VAL A 621 -15.20 -23.44 -16.27
CA VAL A 621 -13.87 -23.76 -16.82
C VAL A 621 -13.74 -25.28 -16.95
N LYS A 622 -13.37 -25.77 -18.13
CA LYS A 622 -13.07 -27.20 -18.36
C LYS A 622 -11.67 -27.51 -17.84
N GLU A 623 -11.52 -28.50 -16.97
CA GLU A 623 -10.19 -29.00 -16.56
C GLU A 623 -9.46 -29.58 -17.78
N GLU A 624 -8.31 -28.99 -18.16
CA GLU A 624 -7.38 -29.60 -19.12
C GLU A 624 -6.60 -30.73 -18.43
N ALA A 625 -6.59 -31.91 -19.06
CA ALA A 625 -5.82 -33.06 -18.57
C ALA A 625 -4.32 -32.75 -18.67
N LYS A 626 -3.62 -32.79 -17.52
CA LYS A 626 -2.15 -32.66 -17.46
C LYS A 626 -1.47 -33.81 -18.23
N PRO A 627 -0.36 -33.57 -18.94
CA PRO A 627 0.43 -34.64 -19.56
C PRO A 627 1.15 -35.47 -18.49
N GLU A 628 1.15 -36.80 -18.65
CA GLU A 628 1.84 -37.76 -17.78
C GLU A 628 3.36 -37.55 -17.80
N GLU A 629 3.95 -37.30 -16.63
CA GLU A 629 5.40 -37.35 -16.43
C GLU A 629 5.91 -38.80 -16.50
N ALA A 630 6.94 -39.01 -17.32
CA ALA A 630 7.61 -40.29 -17.49
C ALA A 630 8.30 -40.73 -16.18
N GLN A 631 8.02 -41.96 -15.75
CA GLN A 631 8.71 -42.63 -14.64
C GLN A 631 10.19 -42.87 -14.99
N GLU A 632 11.10 -42.18 -14.30
CA GLU A 632 12.50 -42.58 -14.21
C GLU A 632 12.67 -43.66 -13.12
N ASP A 633 13.26 -44.78 -13.55
CA ASP A 633 13.51 -46.00 -12.81
C ASP A 633 14.70 -45.81 -11.84
N GLY A 634 14.40 -45.69 -10.54
CA GLY A 634 15.38 -45.43 -9.47
C GLY A 634 16.03 -46.71 -8.93
N GLN A 635 17.33 -46.83 -9.16
CA GLN A 635 18.23 -47.91 -8.78
C GLN A 635 18.27 -48.26 -7.27
N LYS A 636 18.49 -49.57 -7.04
CA LYS A 636 18.78 -50.29 -5.79
C LYS A 636 19.83 -49.63 -4.87
N ALA A 637 19.53 -49.55 -3.58
CA ALA A 637 20.50 -49.36 -2.50
C ALA A 637 21.09 -50.72 -2.02
N PRO A 638 22.38 -50.79 -1.61
CA PRO A 638 22.96 -51.98 -0.99
C PRO A 638 22.78 -51.97 0.54
N GLY A 639 22.58 -53.17 1.09
CA GLY A 639 22.19 -53.41 2.47
C GLY A 639 23.23 -53.08 3.55
N LYS A 640 22.71 -52.86 4.77
CA LYS A 640 23.48 -52.95 6.01
C LYS A 640 23.11 -54.23 6.76
N ILE A 641 24.16 -55.01 6.98
CA ILE A 641 24.25 -56.16 7.88
C ILE A 641 24.06 -55.67 9.32
N GLY A 642 23.33 -56.44 10.13
CA GLY A 642 22.98 -56.10 11.49
C GLY A 642 23.89 -56.66 12.59
N GLN A 643 23.35 -56.54 13.81
CA GLN A 643 23.76 -57.06 15.13
C GLN A 643 24.78 -56.18 15.89
N ALA A 644 24.57 -55.84 17.16
CA ALA A 644 23.72 -56.42 18.21
C ALA A 644 23.00 -55.34 19.05
#